data_AF-A0A5N6DK17-F1
#
_entry.id   AF-A0A5N6DK17-F1
#
_cell.length_a   1.000
_cell.length_b   1.000
_cell.length_c   1.000
_cell.angle_alpha   90.00
_cell.angle_beta   90.00
_cell.angle_gamma   90.00
#
_symmetry.space_group_name_H-M   'P 1'
#
loop_
_entity.id
_entity.type
_entity.pdbx_description
1 polymer ?
#
loop_
_entity_poly.entity_id
_entity_poly.type
_entity_poly.pdbx_seq_one_letter_code
_entity_poly.pdbx_strand_id
1 'polypeptide(L)'
;MGSHGEYSFKDAIADTKAGQPLAETSQILLSQLTKEERLSLLDGDVEFWPGLRSILCDRYNRTPYVHGAISRKQIPGIKFTDGPRGVVMGSSTAFPVPMARGATWDVELERRVGDAIGREAKAQGANYFAGVCVNLPRHPAWGRIQETYGEDPLLLGEFGLALTQSVQKHVMACVKHYALNSMENARFRVDVSVEEAVLHEVYLAHFRRIVEGGVAAVMSSYNSVNGEWAGQNRHLLTEILRDQWGFDGLVMSDFIFGLRDAAASVKNGLDIEAPFRQQRARKLPQALESGDLDWKYVDRACERILRKQIEFTVRTEDSQPSPDVVFCDEHRALAREVAARSMVLLKNDTVDGKVVLPLQAESLSRVAVVGRLANIANTGDKGSSQVFPPGVVTPLDGIKAALPGTEVLFADSVAKAEQLASQVDVVICIVGYTHEDEGEYVVPALQDNPALRDTLPPATTAEERETLDIFEGNSDKGGNGGIKAGAGGDRTSLRLRDEDEKLISAVTAHNPRTIVSVITAGAVIMESWKDKVPALLISWYSGSEGGHGLGDVLLGKVDASGRLPFSIPTIEAHLPFFNRNAAEIYYDRWFGQHMLDKLGVKAGFPFGFGLSYTTFAVDSIVAESVDKESIQVAVNVQNTGRRPGRFIAQVYAVTSIPDFPTRVLLGFAPVDLDVGQRTTMRFLAATRPIQQWKAGTFTLRTNQIQLEVASFAGDGGAPVPALVPFPTLNPNNDSSTAYTVARETQRPESLLPENLDAVLKWPILQDIHYQVNQSPHILSPSSDHDSPAQPSLDGDELNLGITNAYLDNFFAHVHPKNPVLDEPYIRRLVRKVSLEGPSWDSESCLALLVCANGAITGPLSAPSISAEDLRIGCMPEFQPKRASTGHHGSLPDFGTRISLEPPQRFPTLPLTDDEEILRAWYFYLSEISLWRLETEIRKDMTARLSEPYNNTLNGLADISEIYQQQLVACLHSLPSTVSIFDPPRQTPETDVLRFILQGRSTCFNELITWPYIAYAVNDVPLGHTAQGWVSKGLQTHLERLEVNQAGFYHRHHGTWLMIRTSARSACILLAVARSRMRDLLPGGWKEAVEATVKMLDFWQADVEGLAVLAGLLRHLVSYT
;
A
#
# COMPACT_ATOMS: atom_id res chain seq x y z
N MET A 1 -4.67 -36.62 -15.97
CA MET A 1 -5.42 -36.69 -14.69
C MET A 1 -5.48 -38.15 -14.27
N GLY A 2 -4.39 -38.63 -13.64
CA GLY A 2 -4.27 -39.99 -13.13
C GLY A 2 -4.68 -40.05 -11.66
N SER A 3 -5.03 -41.25 -11.21
CA SER A 3 -5.56 -41.60 -9.90
C SER A 3 -4.61 -41.33 -8.73
N HIS A 4 -4.52 -40.09 -8.25
CA HIS A 4 -4.06 -39.89 -6.88
C HIS A 4 -5.19 -40.36 -5.95
N GLY A 5 -4.86 -41.25 -5.02
CA GLY A 5 -5.77 -41.67 -3.95
C GLY A 5 -6.18 -40.48 -3.08
N GLU A 6 -6.79 -40.76 -1.93
CA GLU A 6 -7.15 -39.71 -0.97
C GLU A 6 -5.91 -38.90 -0.56
N TYR A 7 -5.84 -37.63 -0.99
CA TYR A 7 -4.75 -36.69 -0.64
C TYR A 7 -5.23 -35.74 0.46
N SER A 8 -4.47 -35.64 1.55
CA SER A 8 -4.78 -34.87 2.76
C SER A 8 -3.76 -33.76 3.03
N PHE A 9 -4.04 -32.89 3.99
CA PHE A 9 -3.11 -31.86 4.45
C PHE A 9 -1.78 -32.46 4.96
N LYS A 10 -1.83 -33.64 5.57
CA LYS A 10 -0.64 -34.36 6.03
C LYS A 10 0.23 -34.82 4.86
N ASP A 11 -0.38 -35.26 3.77
CA ASP A 11 0.34 -35.66 2.55
C ASP A 11 1.00 -34.44 1.91
N ALA A 12 0.30 -33.30 1.83
CA ALA A 12 0.86 -32.04 1.34
C ALA A 12 2.09 -31.57 2.14
N ILE A 13 2.07 -31.74 3.47
CA ILE A 13 3.23 -31.46 4.33
C ILE A 13 4.38 -32.43 4.02
N ALA A 14 4.10 -33.73 3.93
CA ALA A 14 5.12 -34.75 3.68
C ALA A 14 5.81 -34.53 2.32
N ASP A 15 5.04 -34.21 1.28
CA ASP A 15 5.52 -33.94 -0.07
C ASP A 15 6.34 -32.63 -0.13
N THR A 16 5.89 -31.58 0.55
CA THR A 16 6.63 -30.30 0.64
C THR A 16 7.98 -30.52 1.33
N LYS A 17 8.04 -31.33 2.39
CA LYS A 17 9.30 -31.71 3.06
C LYS A 17 10.21 -32.58 2.18
N ALA A 18 9.62 -33.40 1.31
CA ALA A 18 10.36 -34.17 0.32
C ALA A 18 10.87 -33.32 -0.86
N GLY A 19 10.61 -32.00 -0.86
CA GLY A 19 11.12 -31.06 -1.86
C GLY A 19 10.15 -30.78 -3.01
N GLN A 20 8.90 -31.24 -2.96
CA GLN A 20 7.90 -30.85 -3.95
C GLN A 20 7.56 -29.36 -3.84
N PRO A 21 7.35 -28.65 -4.96
CA PRO A 21 6.97 -27.24 -4.93
C PRO A 21 5.67 -27.00 -4.15
N LEU A 22 5.70 -26.02 -3.25
CA LEU A 22 4.55 -25.68 -2.40
C LEU A 22 3.28 -25.30 -3.20
N ALA A 23 3.44 -24.68 -4.36
CA ALA A 23 2.33 -24.37 -5.26
C ALA A 23 1.65 -25.65 -5.79
N GLU A 24 2.44 -26.69 -6.09
CA GLU A 24 1.92 -27.96 -6.60
C GLU A 24 1.17 -28.71 -5.49
N THR A 25 1.77 -28.85 -4.29
CA THR A 25 1.14 -29.59 -3.18
C THR A 25 -0.16 -28.94 -2.70
N SER A 26 -0.20 -27.60 -2.65
CA SER A 26 -1.42 -26.86 -2.31
C SER A 26 -2.51 -26.97 -3.39
N GLN A 27 -2.15 -26.96 -4.68
CA GLN A 27 -3.12 -27.17 -5.78
C GLN A 27 -3.68 -28.60 -5.81
N ILE A 28 -2.85 -29.62 -5.56
CA ILE A 28 -3.32 -31.01 -5.44
C ILE A 28 -4.36 -31.11 -4.31
N LEU A 29 -4.05 -30.54 -3.13
CA LEU A 29 -4.98 -30.53 -2.01
C LEU A 29 -6.28 -29.78 -2.34
N LEU A 30 -6.20 -28.59 -2.95
CA LEU A 30 -7.35 -27.79 -3.36
C LEU A 30 -8.26 -28.54 -4.35
N SER A 31 -7.66 -29.27 -5.30
CA SER A 31 -8.40 -30.06 -6.30
C SER A 31 -9.29 -31.15 -5.70
N GLN A 32 -9.00 -31.54 -4.45
CA GLN A 32 -9.70 -32.60 -3.71
C GLN A 32 -10.80 -32.07 -2.77
N LEU A 33 -10.96 -30.75 -2.70
CA LEU A 33 -12.00 -30.09 -1.89
C LEU A 33 -13.30 -29.96 -2.70
N THR A 34 -14.43 -30.21 -2.05
CA THR A 34 -15.76 -29.91 -2.62
C THR A 34 -15.98 -28.39 -2.72
N LYS A 35 -16.99 -27.97 -3.48
CA LYS A 35 -17.35 -26.55 -3.58
C LYS A 35 -17.71 -25.94 -2.23
N GLU A 36 -18.42 -26.70 -1.40
CA GLU A 36 -18.83 -26.31 -0.05
C GLU A 36 -17.61 -26.16 0.88
N GLU A 37 -16.68 -27.12 0.82
CA GLU A 37 -15.43 -27.07 1.58
C GLU A 37 -14.57 -25.86 1.18
N ARG A 38 -14.49 -25.56 -0.13
CA ARG A 38 -13.79 -24.35 -0.61
C ARG A 38 -14.42 -23.09 -0.05
N LEU A 39 -15.74 -22.95 -0.09
CA LEU A 39 -16.41 -21.80 0.50
C LEU A 39 -16.15 -21.69 2.01
N SER A 40 -16.16 -22.80 2.75
CA SER A 40 -15.87 -22.78 4.19
C SER A 40 -14.45 -22.35 4.54
N LEU A 41 -13.47 -22.46 3.63
CA LEU A 41 -12.11 -21.98 3.89
C LEU A 41 -12.04 -20.45 4.06
N LEU A 42 -12.99 -19.72 3.47
CA LEU A 42 -12.99 -18.26 3.42
C LEU A 42 -13.63 -17.62 4.66
N ASP A 43 -14.15 -18.42 5.60
CA ASP A 43 -14.97 -17.97 6.73
C ASP A 43 -14.45 -18.53 8.06
N GLY A 44 -14.92 -17.95 9.17
CA GLY A 44 -14.81 -18.57 10.49
C GLY A 44 -15.62 -19.86 10.61
N ASP A 45 -15.23 -20.79 11.48
CA ASP A 45 -15.91 -22.09 11.62
C ASP A 45 -17.18 -22.04 12.50
N VAL A 46 -17.38 -20.94 13.24
CA VAL A 46 -18.50 -20.76 14.18
C VAL A 46 -19.62 -19.93 13.53
N GLU A 47 -20.87 -20.34 13.73
CA GLU A 47 -22.05 -19.56 13.31
C GLU A 47 -22.11 -18.20 14.03
N PHE A 48 -22.55 -17.16 13.31
CA PHE A 48 -22.51 -15.77 13.79
C PHE A 48 -23.14 -15.54 15.16
N TRP A 49 -24.39 -15.96 15.37
CA TRP A 49 -25.11 -15.62 16.61
C TRP A 49 -24.56 -16.32 17.86
N PRO A 50 -24.30 -17.64 17.86
CA PRO A 50 -23.60 -18.29 18.97
C PRO A 50 -22.22 -17.69 19.23
N GLY A 51 -21.46 -17.38 18.16
CA GLY A 51 -20.14 -16.76 18.27
C GLY A 51 -20.19 -15.37 18.92
N LEU A 52 -21.09 -14.51 18.44
CA LEU A 52 -21.28 -13.16 18.99
C LEU A 52 -21.73 -13.22 20.45
N ARG A 53 -22.65 -14.11 20.79
CA ARG A 53 -23.07 -14.31 22.19
C ARG A 53 -21.90 -14.72 23.07
N SER A 54 -21.00 -15.57 22.60
CA SER A 54 -19.79 -15.94 23.36
C SER A 54 -18.84 -14.75 23.56
N ILE A 55 -18.66 -13.87 22.56
CA ILE A 55 -17.88 -12.63 22.72
C ILE A 55 -18.50 -11.72 23.80
N LEU A 56 -19.82 -11.58 23.80
CA LEU A 56 -20.53 -10.64 24.65
C LEU A 56 -20.80 -11.17 26.06
N CYS A 57 -20.97 -12.47 26.24
CA CYS A 57 -21.41 -13.08 27.49
C CYS A 57 -20.35 -13.96 28.16
N ASP A 58 -19.39 -14.49 27.39
CA ASP A 58 -18.26 -15.27 27.93
C ASP A 58 -16.98 -14.41 27.97
N ARG A 59 -15.83 -14.98 27.60
CA ARG A 59 -14.55 -14.29 27.53
C ARG A 59 -14.03 -14.31 26.10
N TYR A 60 -13.76 -13.12 25.55
CA TYR A 60 -13.14 -12.93 24.24
C TYR A 60 -11.83 -13.73 24.10
N ASN A 61 -11.67 -14.40 22.95
CA ASN A 61 -10.48 -15.14 22.54
C ASN A 61 -9.85 -16.00 23.64
N ARG A 62 -10.67 -16.63 24.50
CA ARG A 62 -10.22 -17.56 25.55
C ARG A 62 -9.47 -18.77 24.96
N THR A 63 -9.95 -19.23 23.80
CA THR A 63 -9.35 -20.24 22.94
C THR A 63 -9.19 -19.65 21.54
N PRO A 64 -8.41 -20.27 20.63
CA PRO A 64 -8.25 -19.73 19.29
C PRO A 64 -9.59 -19.66 18.55
N TYR A 65 -9.82 -18.59 17.79
CA TYR A 65 -10.88 -18.57 16.78
C TYR A 65 -10.39 -19.34 15.55
N VAL A 66 -11.15 -20.36 15.12
CA VAL A 66 -10.76 -21.23 14.01
C VAL A 66 -11.48 -20.81 12.74
N HIS A 67 -10.73 -20.73 11.65
CA HIS A 67 -11.25 -20.36 10.32
C HIS A 67 -10.80 -21.40 9.29
N GLY A 68 -11.74 -21.97 8.56
CA GLY A 68 -11.47 -22.89 7.46
C GLY A 68 -10.87 -24.23 7.87
N ALA A 69 -11.32 -24.84 8.97
CA ALA A 69 -10.93 -26.22 9.27
C ALA A 69 -11.74 -27.22 8.42
N ILE A 70 -11.08 -28.26 7.90
CA ILE A 70 -11.72 -29.33 7.12
C ILE A 70 -11.27 -30.69 7.65
N SER A 71 -12.10 -31.29 8.51
CA SER A 71 -11.80 -32.56 9.17
C SER A 71 -11.53 -33.71 8.20
N ARG A 72 -12.30 -33.82 7.11
CA ARG A 72 -12.15 -34.88 6.09
C ARG A 72 -10.75 -34.87 5.46
N LYS A 73 -10.16 -33.69 5.30
CA LYS A 73 -8.84 -33.49 4.70
C LYS A 73 -7.75 -33.17 5.71
N GLN A 74 -8.08 -33.22 7.01
CA GLN A 74 -7.17 -32.93 8.13
C GLN A 74 -6.57 -31.52 8.04
N ILE A 75 -7.28 -30.57 7.43
CA ILE A 75 -6.85 -29.16 7.38
C ILE A 75 -7.20 -28.55 8.74
N PRO A 76 -6.21 -28.06 9.51
CA PRO A 76 -6.41 -27.63 10.90
C PRO A 76 -7.09 -26.26 11.04
N GLY A 77 -7.17 -25.50 9.94
CA GLY A 77 -7.67 -24.13 9.93
C GLY A 77 -6.67 -23.11 10.48
N ILE A 78 -6.97 -21.84 10.26
CA ILE A 78 -6.29 -20.71 10.89
C ILE A 78 -6.82 -20.56 12.31
N LYS A 79 -5.95 -20.82 13.29
CA LYS A 79 -6.21 -20.75 14.73
C LYS A 79 -5.68 -19.43 15.28
N PHE A 80 -6.55 -18.44 15.23
CA PHE A 80 -6.30 -17.04 15.54
C PHE A 80 -6.15 -16.78 17.03
N THR A 81 -5.17 -15.97 17.39
CA THR A 81 -5.08 -15.29 18.69
C THR A 81 -4.66 -13.82 18.53
N ASP A 82 -5.25 -12.96 19.34
CA ASP A 82 -4.70 -11.64 19.69
C ASP A 82 -3.62 -11.80 20.78
N GLY A 83 -2.83 -10.79 21.15
CA GLY A 83 -2.83 -9.42 20.65
C GLY A 83 -1.53 -8.67 20.95
N PRO A 84 -1.50 -7.34 20.73
CA PRO A 84 -0.25 -6.55 20.67
C PRO A 84 0.62 -6.54 21.94
N ARG A 85 0.05 -6.80 23.13
CA ARG A 85 0.79 -6.83 24.41
C ARG A 85 0.98 -8.24 25.00
N GLY A 86 0.75 -9.28 24.21
CA GLY A 86 0.86 -10.67 24.62
C GLY A 86 -0.31 -11.52 24.11
N VAL A 87 -0.24 -12.83 24.33
CA VAL A 87 -1.29 -13.77 23.91
C VAL A 87 -2.55 -13.56 24.75
N VAL A 88 -3.71 -13.38 24.12
CA VAL A 88 -4.99 -13.12 24.83
C VAL A 88 -5.61 -14.40 25.39
N MET A 89 -5.32 -15.54 24.78
CA MET A 89 -5.81 -16.85 25.19
C MET A 89 -5.35 -17.25 26.59
N GLY A 90 -6.13 -18.15 27.21
CA GLY A 90 -5.75 -18.82 28.45
C GLY A 90 -5.36 -17.84 29.55
N SER A 91 -4.19 -18.03 30.15
CA SER A 91 -3.53 -16.99 30.94
C SER A 91 -2.14 -16.84 30.37
N SER A 92 -1.66 -15.62 30.14
CA SER A 92 -0.42 -15.39 29.38
C SER A 92 0.35 -14.20 29.94
N THR A 93 1.60 -14.03 29.52
CA THR A 93 2.41 -12.88 29.94
C THR A 93 1.86 -11.59 29.32
N ALA A 94 1.44 -10.66 30.18
CA ALA A 94 1.14 -9.30 29.77
C ALA A 94 2.45 -8.50 29.76
N PHE A 95 3.02 -8.29 28.58
CA PHE A 95 4.17 -7.40 28.40
C PHE A 95 3.71 -5.93 28.50
N PRO A 96 4.62 -4.98 28.73
CA PRO A 96 4.33 -3.56 28.52
C PRO A 96 3.70 -3.34 27.14
N VAL A 97 2.74 -2.41 27.05
CA VAL A 97 2.07 -2.10 25.78
C VAL A 97 3.08 -1.72 24.69
N PRO A 98 2.81 -1.98 23.39
CA PRO A 98 3.68 -1.60 22.28
C PRO A 98 4.25 -0.18 22.35
N MET A 99 3.48 0.80 22.82
CA MET A 99 4.00 2.17 22.93
C MET A 99 5.15 2.27 23.95
N ALA A 100 5.04 1.57 25.08
CA ALA A 100 6.12 1.47 26.05
C ALA A 100 7.34 0.75 25.44
N ARG A 101 7.10 -0.33 24.67
CA ARG A 101 8.18 -1.06 23.97
C ARG A 101 8.89 -0.17 22.94
N GLY A 102 8.15 0.65 22.19
CA GLY A 102 8.71 1.67 21.31
C GLY A 102 9.59 2.68 22.05
N ALA A 103 9.21 3.06 23.28
CA ALA A 103 10.00 3.93 24.12
C ALA A 103 11.36 3.36 24.56
N THR A 104 11.61 2.05 24.35
CA THR A 104 12.94 1.44 24.58
C THR A 104 13.94 1.75 23.47
N TRP A 105 13.46 2.06 22.25
CA TRP A 105 14.28 2.21 21.04
C TRP A 105 15.25 1.03 20.83
N ASP A 106 14.82 -0.17 21.22
CA ASP A 106 15.61 -1.40 21.23
C ASP A 106 14.89 -2.52 20.46
N VAL A 107 15.20 -2.60 19.16
CA VAL A 107 14.65 -3.61 18.25
C VAL A 107 15.05 -5.03 18.65
N GLU A 108 16.17 -5.22 19.36
CA GLU A 108 16.58 -6.55 19.82
C GLU A 108 15.78 -7.00 21.05
N LEU A 109 15.49 -6.07 21.96
CA LEU A 109 14.57 -6.34 23.06
C LEU A 109 13.17 -6.71 22.54
N GLU A 110 12.73 -6.05 21.47
CA GLU A 110 11.50 -6.37 20.77
C GLU A 110 11.49 -7.79 20.18
N ARG A 111 12.62 -8.25 19.59
CA ARG A 111 12.75 -9.63 19.11
C ARG A 111 12.60 -10.65 20.22
N ARG A 112 13.14 -10.38 21.41
CA ARG A 112 12.99 -11.26 22.59
C ARG A 112 11.53 -11.34 23.05
N VAL A 113 10.82 -10.22 23.05
CA VAL A 113 9.38 -10.20 23.37
C VAL A 113 8.58 -10.99 22.32
N GLY A 114 8.87 -10.81 21.03
CA GLY A 114 8.21 -11.56 19.97
C GLY A 114 8.43 -13.07 20.04
N ASP A 115 9.62 -13.50 20.44
CA ASP A 115 9.96 -14.91 20.63
C ASP A 115 9.14 -15.52 21.79
N ALA A 116 9.08 -14.82 22.93
CA ALA A 116 8.24 -15.21 24.07
C ALA A 116 6.75 -15.32 23.68
N ILE A 117 6.21 -14.31 22.99
CA ILE A 117 4.82 -14.30 22.50
C ILE A 117 4.57 -15.48 21.55
N GLY A 118 5.47 -15.72 20.59
CA GLY A 118 5.34 -16.82 19.64
C GLY A 118 5.34 -18.19 20.32
N ARG A 119 6.22 -18.39 21.32
CA ARG A 119 6.26 -19.60 22.15
C ARG A 119 4.96 -19.80 22.93
N GLU A 120 4.46 -18.77 23.62
CA GLU A 120 3.20 -18.85 24.37
C GLU A 120 1.99 -19.11 23.46
N ALA A 121 1.95 -18.52 22.27
CA ALA A 121 0.87 -18.71 21.30
C ALA A 121 0.83 -20.16 20.82
N LYS A 122 1.99 -20.70 20.42
CA LYS A 122 2.12 -22.09 19.95
C LYS A 122 1.79 -23.09 21.05
N ALA A 123 2.29 -22.88 22.27
CA ALA A 123 2.03 -23.75 23.43
C ALA A 123 0.54 -23.83 23.78
N GLN A 124 -0.21 -22.76 23.50
CA GLN A 124 -1.67 -22.68 23.73
C GLN A 124 -2.51 -23.05 22.51
N GLY A 125 -1.89 -23.57 21.44
CA GLY A 125 -2.58 -24.17 20.30
C GLY A 125 -2.96 -23.20 19.17
N ALA A 126 -2.51 -21.94 19.20
CA ALA A 126 -2.64 -21.04 18.05
C ALA A 126 -1.59 -21.37 16.97
N ASN A 127 -1.92 -21.04 15.73
CA ASN A 127 -0.99 -21.05 14.59
C ASN A 127 -0.95 -19.70 13.86
N TYR A 128 -1.69 -18.70 14.35
CA TYR A 128 -1.83 -17.38 13.77
C TYR A 128 -1.97 -16.31 14.87
N PHE A 129 -1.08 -15.31 14.85
CA PHE A 129 -1.01 -14.23 15.83
C PHE A 129 -1.30 -12.88 15.16
N ALA A 130 -2.41 -12.25 15.53
CA ALA A 130 -2.85 -10.96 15.02
C ALA A 130 -2.51 -9.80 15.96
N GLY A 131 -1.26 -9.73 16.43
CA GLY A 131 -0.83 -8.70 17.37
C GLY A 131 0.15 -7.68 16.81
N VAL A 132 0.52 -7.71 15.52
CA VAL A 132 1.48 -6.74 14.96
C VAL A 132 0.74 -5.47 14.53
N CYS A 133 0.29 -4.68 15.51
CA CYS A 133 -0.40 -3.41 15.28
C CYS A 133 0.62 -2.28 15.05
N VAL A 134 0.52 -1.61 13.90
CA VAL A 134 1.53 -0.61 13.47
C VAL A 134 0.89 0.65 12.89
N ASN A 135 -0.41 0.88 13.08
CA ASN A 135 -1.05 2.10 12.62
C ASN A 135 -0.33 3.34 13.16
N LEU A 136 -0.12 4.32 12.28
CA LEU A 136 0.48 5.60 12.63
C LEU A 136 -0.48 6.44 13.49
N PRO A 137 -0.11 6.83 14.73
CA PRO A 137 -0.96 7.62 15.60
C PRO A 137 -0.94 9.10 15.17
N ARG A 138 -1.73 9.44 14.14
CA ARG A 138 -1.82 10.81 13.60
C ARG A 138 -2.21 11.83 14.68
N HIS A 139 -3.08 11.45 15.60
CA HIS A 139 -3.49 12.29 16.71
C HIS A 139 -3.33 11.52 18.03
N PRO A 140 -2.74 12.12 19.08
CA PRO A 140 -2.46 11.41 20.33
C PRO A 140 -3.73 10.96 21.07
N ALA A 141 -4.89 11.56 20.79
CA ALA A 141 -6.16 11.15 21.40
C ALA A 141 -6.71 9.80 20.90
N TRP A 142 -6.09 9.18 19.89
CA TRP A 142 -6.56 7.90 19.36
C TRP A 142 -6.61 6.82 20.46
N GLY A 143 -7.76 6.17 20.64
CA GLY A 143 -8.00 5.25 21.76
C GLY A 143 -7.07 4.04 21.80
N ARG A 144 -6.66 3.52 20.64
CA ARG A 144 -5.75 2.38 20.52
C ARG A 144 -4.28 2.77 20.34
N ILE A 145 -3.91 4.01 20.67
CA ILE A 145 -2.52 4.47 20.63
C ILE A 145 -1.56 3.56 21.42
N GLN A 146 -2.05 2.88 22.46
CA GLN A 146 -1.27 1.91 23.22
C GLN A 146 -0.80 0.69 22.42
N GLU A 147 -1.46 0.36 21.33
CA GLU A 147 -1.17 -0.83 20.53
C GLU A 147 -0.10 -0.60 19.45
N THR A 148 0.41 0.63 19.30
CA THR A 148 1.43 0.98 18.30
C THR A 148 2.73 1.45 18.96
N TYR A 149 3.80 1.67 18.19
CA TYR A 149 5.15 1.92 18.75
C TYR A 149 5.59 3.38 18.83
N GLY A 150 4.87 4.30 18.19
CA GLY A 150 5.25 5.72 18.16
C GLY A 150 4.67 6.47 16.97
N GLU A 151 5.05 7.74 16.84
CA GLU A 151 4.56 8.61 15.76
C GLU A 151 5.34 8.49 14.45
N ASP A 152 6.52 7.86 14.44
CA ASP A 152 7.41 7.84 13.27
C ASP A 152 7.30 6.53 12.43
N PRO A 153 7.13 6.62 11.09
CA PRO A 153 7.03 5.43 10.23
C PRO A 153 8.25 4.50 10.25
N LEU A 154 9.48 5.00 10.43
CA LEU A 154 10.66 4.15 10.52
C LEU A 154 10.61 3.34 11.82
N LEU A 155 10.31 4.00 12.94
CA LEU A 155 10.17 3.33 14.25
C LEU A 155 9.10 2.24 14.20
N LEU A 156 7.92 2.55 13.64
CA LEU A 156 6.82 1.60 13.45
C LEU A 156 7.23 0.39 12.60
N GLY A 157 7.93 0.64 11.48
CA GLY A 157 8.36 -0.41 10.57
C GLY A 157 9.40 -1.35 11.18
N GLU A 158 10.41 -0.81 11.88
CA GLU A 158 11.48 -1.63 12.48
C GLU A 158 11.00 -2.46 13.68
N PHE A 159 10.18 -1.89 14.57
CA PHE A 159 9.61 -2.64 15.68
C PHE A 159 8.59 -3.68 15.22
N GLY A 160 7.68 -3.30 14.32
CA GLY A 160 6.71 -4.24 13.76
C GLY A 160 7.37 -5.41 13.02
N LEU A 161 8.47 -5.15 12.30
CA LEU A 161 9.24 -6.20 11.64
C LEU A 161 9.93 -7.13 12.64
N ALA A 162 10.54 -6.58 13.70
CA ALA A 162 11.18 -7.39 14.73
C ALA A 162 10.19 -8.34 15.44
N LEU A 163 8.99 -7.83 15.77
CA LEU A 163 7.92 -8.66 16.31
C LEU A 163 7.50 -9.76 15.31
N THR A 164 7.23 -9.38 14.06
CA THR A 164 6.85 -10.30 12.98
C THR A 164 7.88 -11.42 12.83
N GLN A 165 9.16 -11.09 12.68
CA GLN A 165 10.21 -12.08 12.42
C GLN A 165 10.35 -13.08 13.57
N SER A 166 10.28 -12.62 14.82
CA SER A 166 10.39 -13.49 15.98
C SER A 166 9.16 -14.37 16.19
N VAL A 167 7.95 -13.83 16.08
CA VAL A 167 6.71 -14.61 16.20
C VAL A 167 6.65 -15.70 15.12
N GLN A 168 7.09 -15.39 13.89
CA GLN A 168 7.11 -16.31 12.75
C GLN A 168 8.03 -17.52 12.88
N LYS A 169 8.89 -17.57 13.91
CA LYS A 169 9.60 -18.79 14.28
C LYS A 169 8.66 -19.86 14.83
N HIS A 170 7.47 -19.47 15.28
CA HIS A 170 6.53 -20.33 16.03
C HIS A 170 5.14 -20.42 15.37
N VAL A 171 4.59 -19.29 14.94
CA VAL A 171 3.23 -19.14 14.37
C VAL A 171 3.19 -18.05 13.28
N MET A 172 2.19 -18.05 12.40
CA MET A 172 2.03 -16.96 11.42
C MET A 172 1.83 -15.62 12.13
N ALA A 173 2.54 -14.57 11.73
CA ALA A 173 2.30 -13.22 12.23
C ALA A 173 1.41 -12.44 11.25
N CYS A 174 0.54 -11.61 11.79
CA CYS A 174 -0.37 -10.75 11.03
C CYS A 174 -0.17 -9.27 11.41
N VAL A 175 0.17 -8.45 10.41
CA VAL A 175 0.30 -7.00 10.53
C VAL A 175 -1.06 -6.32 10.37
N LYS A 176 -1.38 -5.36 11.24
CA LYS A 176 -2.68 -4.71 11.31
C LYS A 176 -2.61 -3.22 11.68
N HIS A 177 -3.60 -2.40 11.34
CA HIS A 177 -4.76 -2.66 10.48
C HIS A 177 -4.55 -1.89 9.18
N TYR A 178 -4.54 -2.60 8.07
CA TYR A 178 -4.20 -2.09 6.74
C TYR A 178 -5.45 -1.47 6.08
N ALA A 179 -5.61 -0.15 6.00
CA ALA A 179 -4.71 0.92 6.48
C ALA A 179 -5.50 2.09 7.12
N LEU A 180 -4.77 3.05 7.68
CA LEU A 180 -5.30 4.36 8.17
C LEU A 180 -6.28 4.31 9.37
N ASN A 181 -6.32 3.18 10.09
CA ASN A 181 -7.19 2.99 11.26
C ASN A 181 -6.62 3.65 12.53
N SER A 182 -6.64 4.99 12.58
CA SER A 182 -6.08 5.78 13.70
C SER A 182 -7.13 6.64 14.41
N MET A 183 -8.38 6.15 14.45
CA MET A 183 -9.51 6.76 15.16
C MET A 183 -10.46 5.63 15.55
N GLU A 184 -10.94 5.59 16.79
CA GLU A 184 -11.77 4.49 17.27
C GLU A 184 -13.27 4.75 17.10
N ASN A 185 -13.75 5.92 17.54
CA ASN A 185 -15.18 6.17 17.64
C ASN A 185 -15.89 6.23 16.27
N ALA A 186 -15.17 6.63 15.22
CA ALA A 186 -15.71 6.69 13.86
C ALA A 186 -15.26 5.52 12.95
N ARG A 187 -14.45 4.57 13.43
CA ARG A 187 -13.75 3.57 12.60
C ARG A 187 -14.65 2.77 11.64
N PHE A 188 -15.91 2.56 12.02
CA PHE A 188 -16.86 1.78 11.21
C PHE A 188 -17.62 2.58 10.15
N ARG A 189 -17.49 3.93 10.15
CA ARG A 189 -18.22 4.83 9.25
C ARG A 189 -17.34 5.82 8.49
N VAL A 190 -16.16 6.14 9.02
CA VAL A 190 -15.32 7.21 8.48
C VAL A 190 -14.70 6.81 7.14
N ASP A 191 -14.74 7.73 6.19
CA ASP A 191 -13.87 7.70 5.01
C ASP A 191 -12.64 8.59 5.22
N VAL A 192 -11.47 7.99 5.09
CA VAL A 192 -10.19 8.69 5.20
C VAL A 192 -9.69 9.01 3.81
N SER A 193 -9.71 10.29 3.44
CA SER A 193 -9.13 10.78 2.20
C SER A 193 -7.66 11.11 2.37
N VAL A 194 -6.83 10.73 1.40
CA VAL A 194 -5.38 10.94 1.43
C VAL A 194 -4.82 10.97 0.01
N GLU A 195 -3.88 11.88 -0.25
CA GLU A 195 -3.14 11.94 -1.51
C GLU A 195 -2.26 10.69 -1.69
N GLU A 196 -2.21 10.15 -2.91
CA GLU A 196 -1.44 8.94 -3.25
C GLU A 196 0.02 9.00 -2.76
N ALA A 197 0.72 10.12 -2.97
CA ALA A 197 2.10 10.27 -2.51
C ALA A 197 2.20 10.19 -0.98
N VAL A 198 1.31 10.86 -0.25
CA VAL A 198 1.29 10.83 1.23
C VAL A 198 0.91 9.44 1.75
N LEU A 199 -0.02 8.75 1.08
CA LEU A 199 -0.39 7.37 1.41
C LEU A 199 0.85 6.46 1.40
N HIS A 200 1.63 6.48 0.31
CA HIS A 200 2.85 5.68 0.15
C HIS A 200 3.99 6.11 1.08
N GLU A 201 4.22 7.41 1.23
CA GLU A 201 5.36 7.97 1.95
C GLU A 201 5.21 7.92 3.48
N VAL A 202 3.99 7.99 4.00
CA VAL A 202 3.72 8.14 5.44
C VAL A 202 2.95 6.95 5.99
N TYR A 203 1.76 6.70 5.45
CA TYR A 203 0.78 5.81 6.07
C TYR A 203 0.95 4.34 5.69
N LEU A 204 1.66 4.06 4.59
CA LEU A 204 1.97 2.72 4.13
C LEU A 204 3.44 2.34 4.30
N ALA A 205 4.33 3.30 4.57
CA ALA A 205 5.78 3.05 4.62
C ALA A 205 6.18 1.94 5.62
N HIS A 206 5.57 1.93 6.81
CA HIS A 206 5.81 0.92 7.84
C HIS A 206 5.20 -0.44 7.48
N PHE A 207 4.02 -0.48 6.87
CA PHE A 207 3.44 -1.73 6.34
C PHE A 207 4.32 -2.32 5.24
N ARG A 208 4.78 -1.50 4.29
CA ARG A 208 5.69 -1.91 3.21
C ARG A 208 6.95 -2.54 3.79
N ARG A 209 7.56 -1.90 4.79
CA ARG A 209 8.76 -2.42 5.47
C ARG A 209 8.56 -3.82 6.05
N ILE A 210 7.38 -4.09 6.62
CA ILE A 210 7.03 -5.38 7.25
C ILE A 210 6.65 -6.43 6.19
N VAL A 211 5.94 -6.02 5.14
CA VAL A 211 5.56 -6.88 4.00
C VAL A 211 6.80 -7.36 3.25
N GLU A 212 7.69 -6.44 2.86
CA GLU A 212 8.98 -6.80 2.25
C GLU A 212 9.87 -7.63 3.18
N GLY A 213 9.64 -7.53 4.50
CA GLY A 213 10.27 -8.36 5.52
C GLY A 213 9.70 -9.77 5.66
N GLY A 214 8.69 -10.14 4.86
CA GLY A 214 8.15 -11.49 4.77
C GLY A 214 7.09 -11.82 5.83
N VAL A 215 6.19 -10.88 6.15
CA VAL A 215 5.03 -11.16 7.01
C VAL A 215 4.09 -12.18 6.34
N ALA A 216 3.50 -13.08 7.14
CA ALA A 216 2.65 -14.16 6.66
C ALA A 216 1.24 -13.67 6.30
N ALA A 217 0.76 -12.65 7.02
CA ALA A 217 -0.59 -12.16 6.89
C ALA A 217 -0.74 -10.64 7.14
N VAL A 218 -1.81 -10.08 6.59
CA VAL A 218 -2.26 -8.70 6.77
C VAL A 218 -3.72 -8.72 7.20
N MET A 219 -4.09 -7.89 8.17
CA MET A 219 -5.50 -7.65 8.52
C MET A 219 -5.96 -6.31 7.96
N SER A 220 -7.04 -6.28 7.19
CA SER A 220 -7.62 -5.04 6.68
C SER A 220 -8.26 -4.22 7.80
N SER A 221 -8.32 -2.90 7.66
CA SER A 221 -9.00 -2.03 8.64
C SER A 221 -10.52 -1.99 8.48
N TYR A 222 -11.20 -1.34 9.44
CA TYR A 222 -12.64 -1.10 9.40
C TYR A 222 -13.06 0.09 8.52
N ASN A 223 -12.24 1.14 8.45
CA ASN A 223 -12.58 2.40 7.81
C ASN A 223 -12.57 2.30 6.28
N SER A 224 -13.17 3.29 5.64
CA SER A 224 -12.98 3.53 4.21
C SER A 224 -11.69 4.33 3.97
N VAL A 225 -11.09 4.13 2.82
CA VAL A 225 -9.92 4.86 2.34
C VAL A 225 -10.20 5.31 0.90
N ASN A 226 -10.19 6.62 0.66
CA ASN A 226 -10.48 7.23 -0.63
C ASN A 226 -11.79 6.68 -1.27
N GLY A 227 -12.85 6.59 -0.48
CA GLY A 227 -14.19 6.21 -0.94
C GLY A 227 -14.52 4.72 -0.97
N GLU A 228 -13.60 3.82 -0.60
CA GLU A 228 -13.87 2.38 -0.54
C GLU A 228 -13.38 1.72 0.77
N TRP A 229 -14.19 0.79 1.31
CA TRP A 229 -13.94 0.06 2.56
C TRP A 229 -12.70 -0.81 2.47
N ALA A 230 -11.80 -0.73 3.46
CA ALA A 230 -10.49 -1.37 3.37
C ALA A 230 -10.54 -2.91 3.11
N GLY A 231 -11.51 -3.64 3.69
CA GLY A 231 -11.68 -5.08 3.45
C GLY A 231 -12.18 -5.47 2.04
N GLN A 232 -12.49 -4.50 1.18
CA GLN A 232 -12.84 -4.73 -0.22
C GLN A 232 -12.19 -3.71 -1.17
N ASN A 233 -11.21 -2.95 -0.69
CA ASN A 233 -10.54 -1.91 -1.45
C ASN A 233 -9.49 -2.55 -2.37
N ARG A 234 -9.78 -2.62 -3.67
CA ARG A 234 -8.90 -3.21 -4.69
C ARG A 234 -7.53 -2.54 -4.74
N HIS A 235 -7.52 -1.21 -4.62
CA HIS A 235 -6.32 -0.41 -4.69
C HIS A 235 -5.35 -0.77 -3.55
N LEU A 236 -5.86 -0.92 -2.33
CA LEU A 236 -5.07 -1.37 -1.19
C LEU A 236 -4.70 -2.86 -1.30
N LEU A 237 -5.69 -3.76 -1.40
CA LEU A 237 -5.50 -5.20 -1.18
C LEU A 237 -4.88 -5.96 -2.37
N THR A 238 -5.03 -5.43 -3.59
CA THR A 238 -4.47 -6.04 -4.80
C THR A 238 -3.38 -5.16 -5.39
N GLU A 239 -3.68 -3.92 -5.78
CA GLU A 239 -2.74 -3.11 -6.57
C GLU A 239 -1.50 -2.73 -5.76
N ILE A 240 -1.66 -2.16 -4.56
CA ILE A 240 -0.50 -1.83 -3.73
C ILE A 240 0.08 -3.09 -3.07
N LEU A 241 -0.73 -3.80 -2.29
CA LEU A 241 -0.22 -4.89 -1.46
C LEU A 241 0.38 -6.02 -2.29
N ARG A 242 -0.28 -6.46 -3.35
CA ARG A 242 0.12 -7.65 -4.11
C ARG A 242 0.90 -7.31 -5.37
N ASP A 243 0.39 -6.39 -6.20
CA ASP A 243 1.00 -6.12 -7.50
C ASP A 243 2.26 -5.25 -7.35
N GLN A 244 2.25 -4.22 -6.48
CA GLN A 244 3.42 -3.37 -6.24
C GLN A 244 4.41 -3.95 -5.23
N TRP A 245 3.95 -4.47 -4.09
CA TRP A 245 4.86 -4.97 -3.04
C TRP A 245 5.15 -6.48 -3.12
N GLY A 246 4.48 -7.21 -4.01
CA GLY A 246 4.70 -8.65 -4.18
C GLY A 246 4.20 -9.50 -3.01
N PHE A 247 3.24 -9.03 -2.22
CA PHE A 247 2.73 -9.78 -1.08
C PHE A 247 2.04 -11.08 -1.51
N ASP A 248 2.61 -12.20 -1.06
CA ASP A 248 2.11 -13.53 -1.37
C ASP A 248 1.21 -14.10 -0.25
N GLY A 249 1.19 -13.49 0.93
CA GLY A 249 0.50 -13.99 2.13
C GLY A 249 -1.03 -13.86 2.14
N LEU A 250 -1.58 -14.01 3.35
CA LEU A 250 -3.03 -14.00 3.62
C LEU A 250 -3.54 -12.60 3.95
N VAL A 251 -4.74 -12.25 3.48
CA VAL A 251 -5.48 -11.08 3.93
C VAL A 251 -6.73 -11.53 4.69
N MET A 252 -6.84 -11.11 5.95
CA MET A 252 -8.00 -11.39 6.83
C MET A 252 -8.74 -10.08 7.11
N SER A 253 -10.07 -10.14 7.23
CA SER A 253 -10.84 -8.96 7.64
C SER A 253 -10.62 -8.68 9.12
N ASP A 254 -10.77 -7.42 9.53
CA ASP A 254 -11.10 -7.16 10.94
C ASP A 254 -12.48 -7.78 11.28
N PHE A 255 -12.75 -7.97 12.56
CA PHE A 255 -13.86 -8.80 13.04
C PHE A 255 -15.24 -8.18 12.79
N ILE A 256 -16.19 -8.97 12.30
CA ILE A 256 -17.63 -8.66 12.17
C ILE A 256 -17.94 -7.59 11.10
N PHE A 257 -17.31 -6.43 11.18
CA PHE A 257 -17.51 -5.28 10.30
C PHE A 257 -16.30 -5.00 9.41
N GLY A 258 -15.42 -5.98 9.17
CA GLY A 258 -14.24 -5.78 8.33
C GLY A 258 -14.54 -5.63 6.83
N LEU A 259 -15.77 -5.88 6.36
CA LEU A 259 -16.20 -5.72 4.96
C LEU A 259 -17.67 -5.27 4.85
N ARG A 260 -18.11 -4.82 3.67
CA ARG A 260 -19.51 -4.43 3.38
C ARG A 260 -20.13 -5.17 2.19
N ASP A 261 -19.31 -5.71 1.29
CA ASP A 261 -19.70 -6.44 0.10
C ASP A 261 -18.92 -7.76 0.02
N ALA A 262 -19.66 -8.87 0.11
CA ALA A 262 -19.09 -10.21 0.10
C ALA A 262 -18.36 -10.54 -1.21
N ALA A 263 -18.96 -10.24 -2.37
CA ALA A 263 -18.39 -10.61 -3.66
C ALA A 263 -17.19 -9.72 -4.02
N ALA A 264 -17.31 -8.42 -3.79
CA ALA A 264 -16.22 -7.46 -4.02
C ALA A 264 -15.02 -7.79 -3.13
N SER A 265 -15.24 -8.15 -1.87
CA SER A 265 -14.14 -8.50 -0.96
C SER A 265 -13.26 -9.65 -1.50
N VAL A 266 -13.86 -10.73 -2.00
CA VAL A 266 -13.12 -11.88 -2.56
C VAL A 266 -12.43 -11.49 -3.87
N LYS A 267 -13.13 -10.77 -4.76
CA LYS A 267 -12.60 -10.31 -6.05
C LYS A 267 -11.37 -9.43 -5.86
N ASN A 268 -11.42 -8.52 -4.88
CA ASN A 268 -10.44 -7.47 -4.64
C ASN A 268 -9.30 -7.87 -3.70
N GLY A 269 -9.29 -9.10 -3.18
CA GLY A 269 -8.09 -9.70 -2.58
C GLY A 269 -8.16 -10.03 -1.09
N LEU A 270 -9.33 -9.90 -0.45
CA LEU A 270 -9.56 -10.39 0.91
C LEU A 270 -9.73 -11.91 0.89
N ASP A 271 -8.91 -12.64 1.65
CA ASP A 271 -8.92 -14.10 1.63
C ASP A 271 -9.87 -14.69 2.69
N ILE A 272 -9.91 -14.15 3.92
CA ILE A 272 -10.74 -14.67 5.04
C ILE A 272 -11.66 -13.57 5.61
N GLU A 273 -12.96 -13.86 5.75
CA GLU A 273 -13.88 -13.11 6.62
C GLU A 273 -13.80 -13.66 8.04
N ALA A 274 -13.55 -12.78 9.01
CA ALA A 274 -13.39 -13.14 10.42
C ALA A 274 -14.45 -12.46 11.32
N PRO A 275 -14.82 -13.06 12.47
CA PRO A 275 -14.38 -14.37 12.94
C PRO A 275 -15.39 -15.50 12.71
N PHE A 276 -16.54 -15.20 12.10
CA PHE A 276 -17.69 -16.10 12.04
C PHE A 276 -18.20 -16.30 10.62
N ARG A 277 -19.06 -17.30 10.44
CA ARG A 277 -19.87 -17.46 9.22
C ARG A 277 -20.90 -16.34 9.15
N GLN A 278 -20.63 -15.31 8.33
CA GLN A 278 -21.42 -14.08 8.31
C GLN A 278 -21.82 -13.67 6.89
N GLN A 279 -21.18 -12.65 6.30
CA GLN A 279 -21.67 -12.02 5.07
C GLN A 279 -21.42 -12.92 3.87
N ARG A 280 -20.21 -13.50 3.77
CA ARG A 280 -19.81 -14.36 2.66
C ARG A 280 -20.58 -15.66 2.64
N ALA A 281 -20.67 -16.36 3.77
CA ALA A 281 -21.47 -17.58 3.91
C ALA A 281 -22.93 -17.39 3.43
N ARG A 282 -23.51 -16.19 3.60
CA ARG A 282 -24.87 -15.86 3.17
C ARG A 282 -24.99 -15.46 1.70
N LYS A 283 -23.97 -14.79 1.15
CA LYS A 283 -24.09 -14.05 -0.13
C LYS A 283 -23.31 -14.69 -1.28
N LEU A 284 -22.20 -15.37 -1.01
CA LEU A 284 -21.36 -15.95 -2.06
C LEU A 284 -22.06 -17.04 -2.89
N PRO A 285 -22.87 -17.96 -2.33
CA PRO A 285 -23.52 -18.98 -3.15
C PRO A 285 -24.37 -18.40 -4.27
N GLN A 286 -25.18 -17.37 -3.97
CA GLN A 286 -26.01 -16.69 -4.96
C GLN A 286 -25.18 -15.88 -5.96
N ALA A 287 -24.13 -15.20 -5.51
CA ALA A 287 -23.22 -14.47 -6.39
C ALA A 287 -22.51 -15.40 -7.40
N LEU A 288 -22.16 -16.62 -6.98
CA LEU A 288 -21.54 -17.63 -7.84
C LEU A 288 -22.54 -18.26 -8.81
N GLU A 289 -23.80 -18.47 -8.40
CA GLU A 289 -24.86 -19.01 -9.25
C GLU A 289 -25.30 -18.00 -10.33
N SER A 290 -25.39 -16.73 -9.97
CA SER A 290 -25.77 -15.63 -10.89
C SER A 290 -24.64 -15.20 -11.82
N GLY A 291 -23.38 -15.50 -11.48
CA GLY A 291 -22.20 -15.09 -12.25
C GLY A 291 -21.56 -13.77 -11.80
N ASP A 292 -22.12 -13.11 -10.79
CA ASP A 292 -21.55 -11.90 -10.16
C ASP A 292 -20.16 -12.15 -9.53
N LEU A 293 -19.90 -13.39 -9.12
CA LEU A 293 -18.59 -13.86 -8.69
C LEU A 293 -18.17 -15.11 -9.49
N ASP A 294 -16.90 -15.16 -9.90
CA ASP A 294 -16.30 -16.30 -10.57
C ASP A 294 -15.54 -17.18 -9.57
N TRP A 295 -15.67 -18.50 -9.69
CA TRP A 295 -14.98 -19.50 -8.86
C TRP A 295 -13.45 -19.31 -8.83
N LYS A 296 -12.84 -18.76 -9.88
CA LYS A 296 -11.39 -18.48 -9.88
C LYS A 296 -10.94 -17.58 -8.73
N TYR A 297 -11.80 -16.66 -8.28
CA TYR A 297 -11.46 -15.75 -7.18
C TYR A 297 -11.53 -16.47 -5.83
N VAL A 298 -12.49 -17.39 -5.67
CA VAL A 298 -12.59 -18.28 -4.51
C VAL A 298 -11.40 -19.23 -4.46
N ASP A 299 -11.11 -19.90 -5.58
CA ASP A 299 -10.00 -20.86 -5.68
C ASP A 299 -8.65 -20.20 -5.37
N ARG A 300 -8.43 -18.96 -5.84
CA ARG A 300 -7.24 -18.18 -5.51
C ARG A 300 -7.11 -17.88 -4.01
N ALA A 301 -8.20 -17.52 -3.34
CA ALA A 301 -8.20 -17.30 -1.90
C ALA A 301 -7.90 -18.61 -1.14
N CYS A 302 -8.56 -19.71 -1.52
CA CYS A 302 -8.31 -21.04 -0.97
C CYS A 302 -6.84 -21.45 -1.14
N GLU A 303 -6.26 -21.27 -2.33
CA GLU A 303 -4.86 -21.61 -2.61
C GLU A 303 -3.93 -20.86 -1.67
N ARG A 304 -4.11 -19.56 -1.47
CA ARG A 304 -3.29 -18.76 -0.54
C ARG A 304 -3.38 -19.30 0.89
N ILE A 305 -4.61 -19.57 1.35
CA ILE A 305 -4.90 -20.11 2.70
C ILE A 305 -4.20 -21.45 2.92
N LEU A 306 -4.36 -22.39 1.99
CA LEU A 306 -3.75 -23.72 2.08
C LEU A 306 -2.23 -23.63 1.99
N ARG A 307 -1.72 -22.86 1.03
CA ARG A 307 -0.29 -22.68 0.79
C ARG A 307 0.44 -22.15 2.02
N LYS A 308 -0.08 -21.08 2.65
CA LYS A 308 0.55 -20.51 3.86
C LYS A 308 0.41 -21.43 5.08
N GLN A 309 -0.70 -22.15 5.23
CA GLN A 309 -0.84 -23.16 6.29
C GLN A 309 0.19 -24.28 6.14
N ILE A 310 0.39 -24.82 4.92
CA ILE A 310 1.39 -25.86 4.66
C ILE A 310 2.80 -25.30 4.93
N GLU A 311 3.13 -24.14 4.36
CA GLU A 311 4.43 -23.47 4.54
C GLU A 311 4.80 -23.32 6.01
N PHE A 312 3.91 -22.74 6.82
CA PHE A 312 4.20 -22.49 8.23
C PHE A 312 4.18 -23.76 9.07
N THR A 313 3.40 -24.77 8.68
CA THR A 313 3.43 -26.07 9.36
C THR A 313 4.79 -26.76 9.16
N VAL A 314 5.35 -26.69 7.95
CA VAL A 314 6.70 -27.19 7.66
C VAL A 314 7.76 -26.33 8.35
N ARG A 315 7.70 -25.00 8.19
CA ARG A 315 8.70 -24.05 8.72
C ARG A 315 8.81 -24.06 10.24
N THR A 316 7.72 -24.30 10.96
CA THR A 316 7.66 -24.23 12.43
C THR A 316 7.61 -25.60 13.09
N GLU A 317 7.96 -26.68 12.37
CA GLU A 317 7.82 -28.04 12.88
C GLU A 317 8.65 -28.30 14.14
N ASP A 318 9.87 -27.74 14.21
CA ASP A 318 10.79 -27.89 15.33
C ASP A 318 10.40 -27.03 16.55
N SER A 319 9.47 -26.09 16.37
CA SER A 319 8.96 -25.26 17.46
C SER A 319 7.80 -25.98 18.18
N GLN A 320 8.15 -26.79 19.17
CA GLN A 320 7.20 -27.49 20.05
C GLN A 320 7.37 -27.07 21.52
N PRO A 321 7.05 -25.81 21.89
CA PRO A 321 7.18 -25.35 23.26
C PRO A 321 6.24 -26.12 24.22
N SER A 322 6.72 -26.43 25.43
CA SER A 322 5.89 -26.97 26.51
C SER A 322 4.87 -25.92 26.99
N PRO A 323 3.67 -26.32 27.44
CA PRO A 323 2.74 -25.43 28.15
C PRO A 323 3.37 -24.64 29.32
N ASP A 324 4.42 -25.17 29.96
CA ASP A 324 5.13 -24.50 31.07
C ASP A 324 5.86 -23.22 30.66
N VAL A 325 5.99 -22.94 29.36
CA VAL A 325 6.59 -21.69 28.87
C VAL A 325 5.71 -20.48 29.15
N VAL A 326 4.41 -20.69 29.35
CA VAL A 326 3.42 -19.63 29.53
C VAL A 326 3.58 -18.99 30.90
N PHE A 327 3.82 -17.68 30.93
CA PHE A 327 4.06 -16.92 32.17
C PHE A 327 5.22 -17.46 33.02
N CYS A 328 6.22 -18.07 32.37
CA CYS A 328 7.40 -18.60 33.06
C CYS A 328 8.28 -17.46 33.63
N ASP A 329 9.18 -17.81 34.53
CA ASP A 329 10.05 -16.82 35.19
C ASP A 329 10.93 -16.03 34.20
N GLU A 330 11.33 -16.65 33.08
CA GLU A 330 12.07 -15.95 32.00
C GLU A 330 11.22 -14.86 31.36
N HIS A 331 9.96 -15.16 31.00
CA HIS A 331 9.06 -14.19 30.38
C HIS A 331 8.67 -13.07 31.34
N ARG A 332 8.51 -13.39 32.63
CA ARG A 332 8.28 -12.40 33.68
C ARG A 332 9.49 -11.49 33.88
N ALA A 333 10.70 -12.06 33.93
CA ALA A 333 11.93 -11.27 34.00
C ALA A 333 12.08 -10.35 32.79
N LEU A 334 11.76 -10.84 31.59
CA LEU A 334 11.72 -10.03 30.36
C LEU A 334 10.67 -8.91 30.46
N ALA A 335 9.45 -9.19 30.92
CA ALA A 335 8.41 -8.17 31.11
C ALA A 335 8.86 -7.06 32.08
N ARG A 336 9.56 -7.41 33.16
CA ARG A 336 10.16 -6.46 34.11
C ARG A 336 11.27 -5.63 33.45
N GLU A 337 12.15 -6.26 32.68
CA GLU A 337 13.23 -5.57 31.95
C GLU A 337 12.67 -4.54 30.97
N VAL A 338 11.66 -4.94 30.17
CA VAL A 338 10.99 -4.03 29.22
C VAL A 338 10.29 -2.90 29.97
N ALA A 339 9.59 -3.20 31.08
CA ALA A 339 8.94 -2.18 31.89
C ALA A 339 9.94 -1.14 32.40
N ALA A 340 11.08 -1.58 32.94
CA ALA A 340 12.11 -0.69 33.43
C ALA A 340 12.77 0.14 32.32
N ARG A 341 13.17 -0.50 31.20
CA ARG A 341 13.86 0.16 30.07
C ARG A 341 12.96 1.12 29.29
N SER A 342 11.64 0.95 29.36
CA SER A 342 10.70 1.82 28.67
C SER A 342 10.41 3.11 29.43
N MET A 343 10.57 3.17 30.76
CA MET A 343 10.18 4.36 31.53
C MET A 343 10.97 5.60 31.12
N VAL A 344 10.25 6.69 30.89
CA VAL A 344 10.84 7.95 30.42
C VAL A 344 10.85 8.96 31.55
N LEU A 345 12.04 9.33 32.00
CA LEU A 345 12.23 10.43 32.94
C LEU A 345 12.16 11.76 32.18
N LEU A 346 11.15 12.57 32.45
CA LEU A 346 10.91 13.85 31.77
C LEU A 346 11.55 15.03 32.50
N LYS A 347 11.61 14.96 33.83
CA LYS A 347 12.15 16.03 34.68
C LYS A 347 12.77 15.45 35.94
N ASN A 348 13.88 16.03 36.40
CA ASN A 348 14.56 15.63 37.64
C ASN A 348 15.38 16.78 38.22
N ASP A 349 14.73 17.62 39.02
CA ASP A 349 15.30 18.82 39.64
C ASP A 349 16.07 18.48 40.92
N THR A 350 16.82 19.48 41.39
CA THR A 350 17.52 19.45 42.67
C THR A 350 16.66 20.09 43.76
N VAL A 351 16.47 19.39 44.88
CA VAL A 351 15.78 19.87 46.09
C VAL A 351 16.74 19.76 47.27
N ASP A 352 16.93 20.86 48.00
CA ASP A 352 17.93 21.02 49.08
C ASP A 352 19.34 20.56 48.69
N GLY A 353 19.78 20.91 47.48
CA GLY A 353 21.12 20.57 46.99
C GLY A 353 21.30 19.10 46.57
N LYS A 354 20.24 18.28 46.52
CA LYS A 354 20.27 16.91 46.02
C LYS A 354 19.24 16.70 44.91
N VAL A 355 19.62 16.01 43.84
CA VAL A 355 18.65 15.52 42.83
C VAL A 355 17.61 14.62 43.49
N VAL A 356 16.36 14.67 43.01
CA VAL A 356 15.26 13.88 43.60
C VAL A 356 15.39 12.40 43.27
N LEU A 357 15.66 12.07 42.00
CA LEU A 357 15.91 10.71 41.54
C LEU A 357 17.39 10.50 41.14
N PRO A 358 17.95 9.28 41.32
CA PRO A 358 17.32 8.11 41.93
C PRO A 358 17.25 8.19 43.48
N LEU A 359 16.22 7.57 44.06
CA LEU A 359 16.02 7.45 45.50
C LEU A 359 17.16 6.68 46.17
N GLN A 360 17.59 7.15 47.34
CA GLN A 360 18.62 6.49 48.16
C GLN A 360 17.91 5.75 49.31
N ALA A 361 17.68 4.45 49.13
CA ALA A 361 16.85 3.64 50.02
C ALA A 361 17.28 3.73 51.50
N GLU A 362 18.58 3.78 51.76
CA GLU A 362 19.17 3.82 53.11
C GLU A 362 18.90 5.15 53.83
N SER A 363 18.48 6.19 53.10
CA SER A 363 18.14 7.50 53.66
C SER A 363 16.64 7.70 53.90
N LEU A 364 15.80 6.74 53.51
CA LEU A 364 14.34 6.84 53.58
C LEU A 364 13.81 6.05 54.78
N SER A 365 13.09 6.74 55.66
CA SER A 365 12.35 6.14 56.77
C SER A 365 10.88 5.91 56.40
N ARG A 366 10.24 6.88 55.73
CA ARG A 366 8.82 6.83 55.36
C ARG A 366 8.59 7.39 53.96
N VAL A 367 7.82 6.68 53.15
CA VAL A 367 7.42 7.10 51.80
C VAL A 367 5.91 7.02 51.67
N ALA A 368 5.26 8.03 51.08
CA ALA A 368 3.86 7.95 50.71
C ALA A 368 3.73 7.61 49.22
N VAL A 369 3.04 6.53 48.90
CA VAL A 369 2.59 6.24 47.52
C VAL A 369 1.11 6.62 47.44
N VAL A 370 0.80 7.58 46.58
CA VAL A 370 -0.52 8.21 46.53
C VAL A 370 -1.14 8.17 45.15
N GLY A 371 -2.47 8.26 45.07
CA GLY A 371 -3.23 8.34 43.83
C GLY A 371 -4.04 7.08 43.52
N ARG A 372 -5.12 7.26 42.74
CA ARG A 372 -6.10 6.20 42.47
C ARG A 372 -5.47 4.96 41.84
N LEU A 373 -4.42 5.14 41.04
CA LEU A 373 -3.78 4.08 40.26
C LEU A 373 -2.69 3.32 41.02
N ALA A 374 -2.29 3.78 42.20
CA ALA A 374 -1.14 3.23 42.90
C ALA A 374 -1.32 1.75 43.29
N ASN A 375 -2.55 1.30 43.56
CA ASN A 375 -2.84 -0.09 43.95
C ASN A 375 -3.82 -0.79 42.97
N ILE A 376 -3.78 -0.41 41.68
CA ILE A 376 -4.62 -1.01 40.64
C ILE A 376 -3.74 -1.78 39.66
N ALA A 377 -4.19 -2.98 39.28
CA ALA A 377 -3.61 -3.78 38.19
C ALA A 377 -3.98 -3.17 36.82
N ASN A 378 -3.38 -2.01 36.52
CA ASN A 378 -3.69 -1.24 35.32
C ASN A 378 -2.77 -1.63 34.16
N THR A 379 -3.21 -2.58 33.33
CA THR A 379 -2.45 -3.06 32.17
C THR A 379 -2.87 -2.39 30.86
N GLY A 380 -3.80 -1.43 30.88
CA GLY A 380 -4.29 -0.67 29.72
C GLY A 380 -5.70 -1.09 29.28
N ASP A 381 -5.91 -1.16 27.97
CA ASP A 381 -7.18 -1.44 27.29
C ASP A 381 -7.90 -2.72 27.79
N LYS A 382 -9.23 -2.80 27.58
CA LYS A 382 -10.07 -3.97 27.86
C LYS A 382 -10.79 -4.51 26.60
N GLY A 383 -10.40 -4.06 25.41
CA GLY A 383 -10.82 -4.62 24.14
C GLY A 383 -10.00 -5.84 23.72
N SER A 384 -9.82 -5.99 22.41
CA SER A 384 -9.17 -7.17 21.79
C SER A 384 -7.73 -7.40 22.26
N SER A 385 -7.03 -6.37 22.74
CA SER A 385 -5.66 -6.50 23.22
C SER A 385 -5.54 -6.99 24.67
N GLN A 386 -6.64 -7.21 25.39
CA GLN A 386 -6.61 -7.53 26.83
C GLN A 386 -5.96 -8.90 27.11
N VAL A 387 -4.77 -8.90 27.71
CA VAL A 387 -4.10 -10.11 28.19
C VAL A 387 -4.48 -10.39 29.65
N PHE A 388 -4.59 -11.67 30.00
CA PHE A 388 -5.04 -12.13 31.31
C PHE A 388 -3.90 -12.85 32.05
N PRO A 389 -2.94 -12.12 32.65
CA PRO A 389 -1.84 -12.75 33.37
C PRO A 389 -2.32 -13.37 34.70
N PRO A 390 -1.66 -14.43 35.20
CA PRO A 390 -1.95 -15.00 36.52
C PRO A 390 -1.79 -14.02 37.69
N GLY A 391 -0.97 -12.97 37.52
CA GLY A 391 -0.79 -11.91 38.51
C GLY A 391 -0.24 -10.63 37.89
N VAL A 392 -0.49 -9.51 38.55
CA VAL A 392 0.04 -8.18 38.19
C VAL A 392 0.60 -7.53 39.44
N VAL A 393 1.84 -7.03 39.35
CA VAL A 393 2.49 -6.28 40.42
C VAL A 393 2.12 -4.81 40.28
N THR A 394 1.33 -4.30 41.23
CA THR A 394 0.91 -2.89 41.24
C THR A 394 2.09 -1.95 41.52
N PRO A 395 2.00 -0.65 41.19
CA PRO A 395 3.01 0.33 41.60
C PRO A 395 3.32 0.29 43.11
N LEU A 396 2.29 0.20 43.96
CA LEU A 396 2.44 0.11 45.40
C LEU A 396 3.21 -1.14 45.82
N ASP A 397 2.86 -2.31 45.28
CA ASP A 397 3.52 -3.57 45.62
C ASP A 397 4.98 -3.58 45.16
N GLY A 398 5.25 -3.06 43.96
CA GLY A 398 6.60 -2.91 43.43
C GLY A 398 7.48 -1.97 44.26
N ILE A 399 6.94 -0.84 44.70
CA ILE A 399 7.66 0.12 45.56
C ILE A 399 7.92 -0.49 46.95
N LYS A 400 6.95 -1.19 47.54
CA LYS A 400 7.14 -1.94 48.80
C LYS A 400 8.23 -3.00 48.67
N ALA A 401 8.22 -3.77 47.58
CA ALA A 401 9.23 -4.79 47.32
C ALA A 401 10.63 -4.17 47.12
N ALA A 402 10.70 -2.98 46.54
CA ALA A 402 11.96 -2.28 46.33
C ALA A 402 12.52 -1.60 47.59
N LEU A 403 11.66 -1.28 48.57
CA LEU A 403 12.01 -0.58 49.82
C LEU A 403 11.64 -1.40 51.08
N PRO A 404 12.21 -2.59 51.30
CA PRO A 404 11.84 -3.47 52.41
C PRO A 404 12.14 -2.89 53.81
N GLY A 405 13.04 -1.89 53.91
CA GLY A 405 13.43 -1.24 55.15
C GLY A 405 12.73 0.09 55.44
N THR A 406 11.81 0.52 54.58
CA THR A 406 11.13 1.83 54.67
C THR A 406 9.64 1.62 54.92
N GLU A 407 9.02 2.45 55.76
CA GLU A 407 7.57 2.41 55.94
C GLU A 407 6.88 3.03 54.71
N VAL A 408 6.22 2.20 53.90
CA VAL A 408 5.47 2.64 52.71
C VAL A 408 3.99 2.82 53.05
N LEU A 409 3.55 4.07 53.08
CA LEU A 409 2.17 4.48 53.35
C LEU A 409 1.38 4.65 52.04
N PHE A 410 0.08 4.39 52.08
CA PHE A 410 -0.80 4.46 50.91
C PHE A 410 -2.02 5.36 51.13
N ALA A 411 -2.31 6.20 50.12
CA ALA A 411 -3.55 6.98 50.04
C ALA A 411 -4.07 7.08 48.60
N ASP A 412 -5.35 6.80 48.40
CA ASP A 412 -6.09 6.89 47.14
C ASP A 412 -6.95 8.14 47.01
N SER A 413 -7.13 8.90 48.11
CA SER A 413 -7.89 10.16 48.12
C SER A 413 -6.99 11.36 48.35
N VAL A 414 -7.35 12.48 47.74
CA VAL A 414 -6.64 13.78 47.85
C VAL A 414 -6.45 14.19 49.31
N ALA A 415 -7.52 14.15 50.11
CA ALA A 415 -7.47 14.57 51.52
C ALA A 415 -6.49 13.74 52.37
N LYS A 416 -6.46 12.41 52.17
CA LYS A 416 -5.53 11.54 52.90
C LYS A 416 -4.10 11.71 52.38
N ALA A 417 -3.92 11.86 51.07
CA ALA A 417 -2.61 12.11 50.47
C ALA A 417 -1.99 13.43 50.98
N GLU A 418 -2.79 14.48 51.08
CA GLU A 418 -2.38 15.78 51.64
C GLU A 418 -1.91 15.65 53.09
N GLN A 419 -2.65 14.92 53.93
CA GLN A 419 -2.27 14.67 55.32
C GLN A 419 -0.95 13.90 55.45
N LEU A 420 -0.71 12.93 54.57
CA LEU A 420 0.51 12.12 54.57
C LEU A 420 1.74 12.89 54.05
N ALA A 421 1.55 13.82 53.11
CA ALA A 421 2.65 14.48 52.41
C ALA A 421 3.65 15.16 53.35
N SER A 422 3.20 15.79 54.44
CA SER A 422 4.06 16.46 55.42
C SER A 422 4.76 15.52 56.42
N GLN A 423 4.43 14.23 56.41
CA GLN A 423 4.88 13.24 57.41
C GLN A 423 5.87 12.20 56.85
N VAL A 424 6.26 12.35 55.58
CA VAL A 424 7.09 11.40 54.84
C VAL A 424 8.28 12.10 54.19
N ASP A 425 9.32 11.33 53.90
CA ASP A 425 10.54 11.85 53.28
C ASP A 425 10.33 12.19 51.81
N VAL A 426 9.48 11.41 51.13
CA VAL A 426 9.18 11.51 49.69
C VAL A 426 7.71 11.12 49.45
N VAL A 427 7.06 11.82 48.52
CA VAL A 427 5.75 11.43 47.97
C VAL A 427 5.93 10.92 46.55
N ILE A 428 5.37 9.75 46.25
CA ILE A 428 5.29 9.19 44.89
C ILE A 428 3.82 9.17 44.48
N CYS A 429 3.47 10.06 43.55
CA CYS A 429 2.11 10.26 43.06
C CYS A 429 1.90 9.49 41.75
N ILE A 430 1.00 8.51 41.76
CA ILE A 430 0.65 7.67 40.61
C ILE A 430 -0.68 8.18 40.03
N VAL A 431 -0.61 8.80 38.85
CA VAL A 431 -1.73 9.45 38.14
C VAL A 431 -1.82 8.97 36.70
N GLY A 432 -2.90 9.31 35.99
CA GLY A 432 -3.02 9.02 34.57
C GLY A 432 -4.32 8.33 34.21
N TYR A 433 -4.24 7.46 33.20
CA TYR A 433 -5.39 6.92 32.51
C TYR A 433 -5.62 5.43 32.77
N THR A 434 -6.84 4.97 32.51
CA THR A 434 -7.24 3.56 32.43
C THR A 434 -7.95 3.29 31.10
N HIS A 435 -8.38 2.05 30.87
CA HIS A 435 -9.28 1.67 29.78
C HIS A 435 -10.57 2.51 29.65
N GLU A 436 -10.96 3.27 30.68
CA GLU A 436 -12.12 4.18 30.61
C GLU A 436 -11.77 5.50 29.91
N ASP A 437 -10.50 5.88 29.91
CA ASP A 437 -10.01 7.12 29.33
C ASP A 437 -9.53 6.89 27.88
N GLU A 438 -8.81 5.78 27.64
CA GLU A 438 -8.31 5.38 26.33
C GLU A 438 -8.35 3.86 26.15
N GLY A 439 -8.78 3.39 24.99
CA GLY A 439 -8.84 1.97 24.65
C GLY A 439 -9.58 1.73 23.35
N GLU A 440 -9.78 0.47 23.00
CA GLU A 440 -10.61 0.10 21.88
C GLU A 440 -12.06 0.54 22.11
N TYR A 441 -12.70 1.16 21.11
CA TYR A 441 -14.12 1.49 21.18
C TYR A 441 -14.96 0.28 20.80
N VAL A 442 -15.54 -0.37 21.80
CA VAL A 442 -16.21 -1.66 21.60
C VAL A 442 -17.66 -1.45 21.18
N VAL A 443 -17.97 -1.85 19.94
CA VAL A 443 -19.28 -1.80 19.27
C VAL A 443 -19.87 -0.37 19.16
N PRO A 444 -20.18 0.10 17.95
CA PRO A 444 -20.92 1.36 17.80
C PRO A 444 -22.33 1.19 18.38
N ALA A 445 -22.96 2.28 18.83
CA ALA A 445 -24.40 2.28 18.97
C ALA A 445 -25.00 2.01 17.57
N LEU A 446 -25.34 0.75 17.27
CA LEU A 446 -25.96 0.35 15.99
C LEU A 446 -27.27 1.11 15.75
N GLN A 447 -27.87 1.64 16.83
CA GLN A 447 -29.01 2.56 16.80
C GLN A 447 -28.80 3.74 15.83
N ASP A 448 -27.56 4.22 15.66
CA ASP A 448 -27.23 5.37 14.81
C ASP A 448 -26.63 4.98 13.44
N ASN A 449 -26.56 3.69 13.10
CA ASN A 449 -25.95 3.22 11.86
C ASN A 449 -26.69 2.01 11.23
N PRO A 450 -27.85 2.23 10.59
CA PRO A 450 -28.68 1.16 10.02
C PRO A 450 -27.94 0.34 8.96
N ALA A 451 -27.02 0.96 8.21
CA ALA A 451 -26.23 0.27 7.19
C ALA A 451 -25.36 -0.85 7.78
N LEU A 452 -24.82 -0.68 8.99
CA LEU A 452 -24.08 -1.75 9.68
C LEU A 452 -25.01 -2.86 10.17
N ARG A 453 -26.20 -2.51 10.66
CA ARG A 453 -27.19 -3.50 11.10
C ARG A 453 -27.60 -4.43 9.96
N ASP A 454 -27.73 -3.90 8.74
CA ASP A 454 -28.10 -4.68 7.55
C ASP A 454 -27.02 -5.70 7.12
N THR A 455 -25.76 -5.52 7.55
CA THR A 455 -24.68 -6.50 7.30
C THR A 455 -24.82 -7.76 8.18
N LEU A 456 -25.56 -7.68 9.29
CA LEU A 456 -25.72 -8.80 10.21
C LEU A 456 -26.70 -9.85 9.66
N PRO A 457 -26.54 -11.13 10.01
CA PRO A 457 -27.58 -12.13 9.82
C PRO A 457 -28.90 -11.71 10.51
N PRO A 458 -30.07 -12.08 9.98
CA PRO A 458 -31.33 -11.79 10.66
C PRO A 458 -31.44 -12.56 11.99
N ALA A 459 -31.95 -11.91 13.04
CA ALA A 459 -32.24 -12.54 14.34
C ALA A 459 -33.64 -13.17 14.34
N THR A 460 -33.70 -14.50 14.23
CA THR A 460 -34.95 -15.27 14.07
C THR A 460 -35.44 -15.89 15.38
N THR A 461 -34.55 -16.23 16.31
CA THR A 461 -34.90 -16.82 17.61
C THR A 461 -34.96 -15.78 18.74
N ALA A 462 -35.51 -16.15 19.89
CA ALA A 462 -35.55 -15.28 21.06
C ALA A 462 -34.15 -14.99 21.63
N GLU A 463 -33.25 -15.98 21.60
CA GLU A 463 -31.87 -15.83 22.08
C GLU A 463 -31.04 -14.94 21.15
N GLU A 464 -31.25 -15.04 19.83
CA GLU A 464 -30.60 -14.16 18.84
C GLU A 464 -31.05 -12.71 19.02
N ARG A 465 -32.34 -12.48 19.26
CA ARG A 465 -32.86 -11.13 19.56
C ARG A 465 -32.30 -10.59 20.87
N GLU A 466 -32.23 -11.40 21.93
CA GLU A 466 -31.59 -10.99 23.19
C GLU A 466 -30.10 -10.66 22.99
N THR A 467 -29.39 -11.46 22.19
CA THR A 467 -27.97 -11.23 21.88
C THR A 467 -27.79 -9.92 21.10
N LEU A 468 -28.66 -9.64 20.13
CA LEU A 468 -28.69 -8.36 19.43
C LEU A 468 -28.99 -7.21 20.40
N ASP A 469 -29.96 -7.35 21.30
CA ASP A 469 -30.26 -6.33 22.31
C ASP A 469 -29.06 -6.03 23.21
N ILE A 470 -28.28 -7.05 23.61
CA ILE A 470 -27.03 -6.87 24.35
C ILE A 470 -25.98 -6.15 23.49
N PHE A 471 -25.80 -6.59 22.24
CA PHE A 471 -24.84 -6.00 21.30
C PHE A 471 -25.14 -4.52 21.02
N GLU A 472 -26.42 -4.16 20.98
CA GLU A 472 -26.90 -2.79 20.78
C GLU A 472 -26.86 -1.93 22.05
N GLY A 473 -26.47 -2.50 23.20
CA GLY A 473 -26.46 -1.80 24.47
C GLY A 473 -27.85 -1.56 25.07
N ASN A 474 -28.89 -2.24 24.56
CA ASN A 474 -30.26 -2.19 25.09
C ASN A 474 -30.47 -3.06 26.33
N SER A 475 -29.47 -3.87 26.70
CA SER A 475 -29.54 -4.85 27.79
C SER A 475 -28.20 -5.04 28.48
N ASP A 476 -28.17 -4.91 29.81
CA ASP A 476 -26.99 -5.18 30.65
C ASP A 476 -26.79 -6.67 30.98
N LYS A 477 -27.54 -7.58 30.32
CA LYS A 477 -27.46 -9.03 30.57
C LYS A 477 -26.18 -9.71 30.06
N GLY A 478 -25.24 -8.96 29.46
CA GLY A 478 -23.96 -9.47 28.93
C GLY A 478 -22.98 -10.04 29.97
N GLY A 479 -23.34 -10.08 31.26
CA GLY A 479 -22.48 -10.65 32.30
C GLY A 479 -21.23 -9.80 32.58
N ASN A 480 -20.53 -10.10 33.68
CA ASN A 480 -19.36 -9.33 34.14
C ASN A 480 -18.04 -9.69 33.41
N GLY A 481 -18.06 -10.65 32.47
CA GLY A 481 -16.87 -11.22 31.85
C GLY A 481 -16.66 -10.89 30.36
N GLY A 482 -17.71 -10.43 29.66
CA GLY A 482 -17.69 -10.14 28.24
C GLY A 482 -17.37 -8.67 27.92
N ILE A 483 -17.20 -8.37 26.63
CA ILE A 483 -16.87 -7.00 26.21
C ILE A 483 -18.10 -6.10 26.28
N LYS A 484 -18.01 -4.99 27.02
CA LYS A 484 -19.11 -4.05 27.23
C LYS A 484 -19.25 -3.07 26.06
N ALA A 485 -20.44 -3.00 25.46
CA ALA A 485 -20.76 -2.07 24.39
C ALA A 485 -20.56 -0.59 24.82
N GLY A 486 -20.00 0.23 23.92
CA GLY A 486 -19.73 1.65 24.13
C GLY A 486 -18.56 1.96 25.07
N ALA A 487 -17.83 0.96 25.58
CA ALA A 487 -16.64 1.17 26.41
C ALA A 487 -15.41 1.56 25.58
N GLY A 488 -14.48 2.27 26.21
CA GLY A 488 -13.21 2.72 25.60
C GLY A 488 -13.40 3.84 24.57
N GLY A 489 -12.48 3.89 23.60
CA GLY A 489 -12.48 4.85 22.50
C GLY A 489 -11.49 6.00 22.64
N ASP A 490 -11.67 6.99 21.76
CA ASP A 490 -10.78 8.13 21.64
C ASP A 490 -10.94 9.08 22.82
N ARG A 491 -9.81 9.60 23.30
CA ARG A 491 -9.76 10.55 24.41
C ARG A 491 -10.52 11.83 24.06
N THR A 492 -11.27 12.35 25.04
CA THR A 492 -11.99 13.63 24.93
C THR A 492 -11.11 14.82 25.29
N SER A 493 -10.00 14.59 25.99
CA SER A 493 -9.03 15.59 26.45
C SER A 493 -7.66 14.96 26.54
N LEU A 494 -6.62 15.73 26.22
CA LEU A 494 -5.21 15.30 26.42
C LEU A 494 -4.65 15.68 27.79
N ARG A 495 -5.47 16.19 28.71
CA ARG A 495 -5.07 16.53 30.09
C ARG A 495 -5.40 15.40 31.05
N LEU A 496 -4.79 15.44 32.23
CA LEU A 496 -5.18 14.54 33.31
C LEU A 496 -6.60 14.85 33.78
N ARG A 497 -7.21 13.90 34.50
CA ARG A 497 -8.48 14.17 35.19
C ARG A 497 -8.26 15.24 36.25
N ASP A 498 -9.27 16.07 36.51
CA ASP A 498 -9.23 17.12 37.53
C ASP A 498 -8.81 16.61 38.91
N GLU A 499 -9.19 15.37 39.26
CA GLU A 499 -8.83 14.71 40.52
C GLU A 499 -7.32 14.47 40.64
N ASP A 500 -6.67 14.10 39.54
CA ASP A 500 -5.22 13.84 39.50
C ASP A 500 -4.44 15.17 39.59
N GLU A 501 -4.87 16.23 38.88
CA GLU A 501 -4.22 17.55 39.00
C GLU A 501 -4.39 18.17 40.39
N LYS A 502 -5.56 17.98 41.03
CA LYS A 502 -5.80 18.37 42.42
C LYS A 502 -4.90 17.60 43.39
N LEU A 503 -4.75 16.29 43.19
CA LEU A 503 -3.85 15.47 43.99
C LEU A 503 -2.41 15.97 43.89
N ILE A 504 -1.89 16.18 42.67
CA ILE A 504 -0.54 16.71 42.44
C ILE A 504 -0.36 18.04 43.16
N SER A 505 -1.30 18.98 42.99
CA SER A 505 -1.24 20.30 43.62
C SER A 505 -1.27 20.21 45.15
N ALA A 506 -2.09 19.32 45.71
CA ALA A 506 -2.21 19.14 47.15
C ALA A 506 -0.90 18.60 47.75
N VAL A 507 -0.30 17.56 47.17
CA VAL A 507 0.91 16.96 47.75
C VAL A 507 2.16 17.81 47.53
N THR A 508 2.30 18.46 46.37
CA THR A 508 3.45 19.35 46.10
C THR A 508 3.48 20.59 47.00
N ALA A 509 2.32 21.04 47.48
CA ALA A 509 2.23 22.14 48.45
C ALA A 509 2.81 21.79 49.84
N HIS A 510 2.82 20.50 50.21
CA HIS A 510 3.26 20.04 51.54
C HIS A 510 4.57 19.27 51.53
N ASN A 511 4.98 18.71 50.38
CA ASN A 511 6.24 17.98 50.24
C ASN A 511 7.01 18.40 48.98
N PRO A 512 8.14 19.11 49.13
CA PRO A 512 8.95 19.55 48.00
C PRO A 512 9.70 18.40 47.31
N ARG A 513 9.72 17.18 47.87
CA ARG A 513 10.27 15.96 47.26
C ARG A 513 9.14 15.07 46.74
N THR A 514 8.30 15.64 45.87
CA THR A 514 7.23 14.91 45.18
C THR A 514 7.72 14.38 43.83
N ILE A 515 7.53 13.09 43.58
CA ILE A 515 7.72 12.44 42.29
C ILE A 515 6.34 12.18 41.68
N VAL A 516 6.11 12.54 40.42
CA VAL A 516 4.89 12.20 39.69
C VAL A 516 5.22 11.13 38.64
N SER A 517 4.49 10.01 38.71
CA SER A 517 4.54 8.91 37.75
C SER A 517 3.23 8.89 36.97
N VAL A 518 3.30 9.15 35.67
CA VAL A 518 2.14 9.19 34.79
C VAL A 518 1.97 7.86 34.06
N ILE A 519 0.84 7.19 34.27
CA ILE A 519 0.42 6.01 33.50
C ILE A 519 -0.40 6.48 32.30
N THR A 520 0.14 6.33 31.10
CA THR A 520 -0.53 6.68 29.83
C THR A 520 0.13 5.92 28.69
N ALA A 521 -0.56 5.79 27.56
CA ALA A 521 0.04 5.32 26.31
C ALA A 521 0.20 6.41 25.24
N GLY A 522 -0.14 7.66 25.52
CA GLY A 522 -0.05 8.75 24.55
C GLY A 522 0.34 10.07 25.19
N ALA A 523 0.38 11.14 24.40
CA ALA A 523 0.73 12.45 24.91
C ALA A 523 -0.27 12.92 25.98
N VAL A 524 0.27 13.43 27.10
CA VAL A 524 -0.48 14.14 28.16
C VAL A 524 0.06 15.55 28.23
N ILE A 525 -0.81 16.55 28.10
CA ILE A 525 -0.42 17.96 28.24
C ILE A 525 -0.29 18.29 29.73
N MET A 526 0.89 18.78 30.13
CA MET A 526 1.27 18.93 31.54
C MET A 526 1.55 20.39 31.96
N GLU A 527 1.29 21.37 31.08
CA GLU A 527 1.66 22.78 31.30
C GLU A 527 1.01 23.41 32.56
N SER A 528 -0.12 22.89 33.05
CA SER A 528 -0.78 23.41 34.26
C SER A 528 -0.09 23.05 35.58
N TRP A 529 0.81 22.05 35.58
CA TRP A 529 1.37 21.50 36.83
C TRP A 529 2.83 21.05 36.78
N LYS A 530 3.43 20.78 35.61
CA LYS A 530 4.80 20.23 35.49
C LYS A 530 5.88 21.07 36.20
N ASP A 531 5.70 22.39 36.27
CA ASP A 531 6.68 23.29 36.90
C ASP A 531 6.65 23.24 38.43
N LYS A 532 5.56 22.73 39.03
CA LYS A 532 5.43 22.54 40.48
C LYS A 532 6.05 21.23 40.97
N VAL A 533 6.40 20.34 40.03
CA VAL A 533 6.88 18.99 40.32
C VAL A 533 8.39 18.93 40.05
N PRO A 534 9.22 18.50 41.02
CA PRO A 534 10.66 18.41 40.80
C PRO A 534 11.05 17.15 40.01
N ALA A 535 10.32 16.04 40.12
CA ALA A 535 10.62 14.81 39.38
C ALA A 535 9.37 14.23 38.71
N LEU A 536 9.46 13.95 37.42
CA LEU A 536 8.35 13.50 36.59
C LEU A 536 8.81 12.41 35.64
N LEU A 537 8.07 11.30 35.60
CA LEU A 537 8.30 10.22 34.64
C LEU A 537 7.00 9.66 34.07
N ILE A 538 7.08 9.06 32.89
CA ILE A 538 6.03 8.23 32.32
C ILE A 538 6.36 6.77 32.60
N SER A 539 5.42 6.06 33.24
CA SER A 539 5.55 4.67 33.63
C SER A 539 4.68 3.70 32.83
N TRP A 540 3.93 4.20 31.84
CA TRP A 540 3.14 3.42 30.88
C TRP A 540 2.10 2.47 31.49
N TYR A 541 1.38 1.77 30.61
CA TYR A 541 0.78 0.48 30.93
C TYR A 541 1.87 -0.61 30.86
N SER A 542 2.55 -0.83 31.98
CA SER A 542 3.81 -1.60 32.03
C SER A 542 3.68 -3.11 32.21
N GLY A 543 2.52 -3.70 31.87
CA GLY A 543 2.34 -5.15 31.92
C GLY A 543 2.35 -5.75 33.33
N SER A 544 2.51 -7.06 33.43
CA SER A 544 2.36 -7.84 34.67
C SER A 544 3.43 -7.54 35.72
N GLU A 545 4.61 -7.10 35.31
CA GLU A 545 5.77 -6.84 36.19
C GLU A 545 6.12 -5.34 36.28
N GLY A 546 5.19 -4.47 35.84
CA GLY A 546 5.39 -3.03 35.75
C GLY A 546 5.72 -2.36 37.08
N GLY A 547 5.10 -2.79 38.19
CA GLY A 547 5.42 -2.27 39.52
C GLY A 547 6.86 -2.53 39.94
N HIS A 548 7.40 -3.74 39.66
CA HIS A 548 8.81 -4.03 39.93
C HIS A 548 9.73 -3.18 39.06
N GLY A 549 9.40 -3.00 37.78
CA GLY A 549 10.15 -2.11 36.88
C GLY A 549 10.17 -0.66 37.37
N LEU A 550 9.05 -0.16 37.90
CA LEU A 550 8.96 1.18 38.50
C LEU A 550 9.89 1.30 39.71
N GLY A 551 9.87 0.31 40.60
CA GLY A 551 10.79 0.26 41.74
C GLY A 551 12.26 0.27 41.31
N ASP A 552 12.62 -0.47 40.25
CA ASP A 552 14.00 -0.51 39.76
C ASP A 552 14.49 0.85 39.23
N VAL A 553 13.63 1.56 38.49
CA VAL A 553 13.94 2.90 37.97
C VAL A 553 13.98 3.93 39.10
N LEU A 554 13.02 3.93 40.02
CA LEU A 554 12.97 4.90 41.12
C LEU A 554 14.22 4.82 42.02
N LEU A 555 14.74 3.62 42.26
CA LEU A 555 15.95 3.41 43.07
C LEU A 555 17.25 3.49 42.24
N GLY A 556 17.16 3.65 40.92
CA GLY A 556 18.33 3.67 40.04
C GLY A 556 19.10 2.35 40.05
N LYS A 557 18.41 1.21 40.26
CA LYS A 557 18.95 -0.14 39.99
C LYS A 557 19.18 -0.34 38.50
N VAL A 558 18.33 0.30 37.71
CA VAL A 558 18.48 0.48 36.26
C VAL A 558 18.47 1.98 35.95
N ASP A 559 19.08 2.35 34.83
CA ASP A 559 19.04 3.73 34.34
C ASP A 559 17.63 4.09 33.83
N ALA A 560 17.27 5.38 33.94
CA ALA A 560 16.13 5.94 33.24
C ALA A 560 16.47 6.04 31.75
N SER A 561 16.23 4.94 31.03
CA SER A 561 16.75 4.75 29.67
C SER A 561 15.71 4.94 28.58
N GLY A 562 14.43 5.04 28.93
CA GLY A 562 13.37 5.25 27.95
C GLY A 562 13.47 6.61 27.27
N ARG A 563 13.02 6.67 26.01
CA ARG A 563 12.90 7.88 25.20
C ARG A 563 11.52 7.97 24.59
N LEU A 564 10.90 9.15 24.59
CA LEU A 564 9.57 9.34 24.06
C LEU A 564 9.48 8.91 22.59
N PRO A 565 8.60 7.97 22.23
CA PRO A 565 8.36 7.60 20.83
C PRO A 565 7.32 8.52 20.14
N PHE A 566 6.91 9.60 20.81
CA PHE A 566 6.02 10.64 20.30
C PHE A 566 6.38 11.99 20.91
N SER A 567 5.95 13.08 20.29
CA SER A 567 6.07 14.42 20.84
C SER A 567 4.89 14.76 21.77
N ILE A 568 5.15 15.52 22.84
CA ILE A 568 4.13 16.08 23.73
C ILE A 568 3.95 17.56 23.38
N PRO A 569 2.79 17.99 22.86
CA PRO A 569 2.54 19.39 22.57
C PRO A 569 2.30 20.19 23.86
N THR A 570 2.45 21.51 23.78
CA THR A 570 2.10 22.42 24.89
C THR A 570 0.60 22.71 24.97
N ILE A 571 -0.10 22.70 23.84
CA ILE A 571 -1.56 22.90 23.74
C ILE A 571 -2.13 22.05 22.60
N GLU A 572 -3.42 21.71 22.68
CA GLU A 572 -4.12 20.90 21.66
C GLU A 572 -4.16 21.57 20.28
N ALA A 573 -4.15 22.90 20.20
CA ALA A 573 -4.16 23.62 18.92
C ALA A 573 -2.89 23.41 18.07
N HIS A 574 -1.84 22.83 18.63
CA HIS A 574 -0.63 22.44 17.89
C HIS A 574 -0.73 21.07 17.23
N LEU A 575 -1.85 20.37 17.39
CA LEU A 575 -2.10 19.05 16.82
C LEU A 575 -2.92 19.13 15.54
N PRO A 576 -2.88 18.07 14.71
CA PRO A 576 -3.73 17.98 13.53
C PRO A 576 -5.22 17.99 13.91
N PHE A 577 -6.08 18.43 12.99
CA PHE A 577 -7.53 18.35 13.19
C PHE A 577 -7.97 16.91 13.51
N PHE A 578 -8.84 16.77 14.51
CA PHE A 578 -9.38 15.50 14.98
C PHE A 578 -10.86 15.64 15.34
N ASN A 579 -11.68 14.75 14.81
CA ASN A 579 -13.10 14.64 15.15
C ASN A 579 -13.46 13.17 15.33
N ARG A 580 -13.62 12.73 16.58
CA ARG A 580 -14.00 11.35 16.95
C ARG A 580 -15.30 10.86 16.33
N ASN A 581 -16.13 11.75 15.79
CA ASN A 581 -17.41 11.42 15.18
C ASN A 581 -17.41 11.64 13.65
N ALA A 582 -16.26 11.83 13.01
CA ALA A 582 -16.17 12.16 11.59
C ALA A 582 -16.90 11.14 10.69
N ALA A 583 -17.58 11.62 9.66
CA ALA A 583 -18.01 10.80 8.53
C ALA A 583 -16.92 10.75 7.44
N GLU A 584 -16.17 11.84 7.31
CA GLU A 584 -15.04 11.98 6.39
C GLU A 584 -13.92 12.75 7.09
N ILE A 585 -12.67 12.42 6.79
CA ILE A 585 -11.50 13.15 7.28
C ILE A 585 -10.36 13.11 6.26
N TYR A 586 -9.61 14.20 6.13
CA TYR A 586 -8.44 14.28 5.27
C TYR A 586 -7.15 14.10 6.08
N TYR A 587 -6.27 13.21 5.61
CA TYR A 587 -4.97 12.93 6.20
C TYR A 587 -3.85 13.48 5.31
N ASP A 588 -3.00 14.31 5.91
CA ASP A 588 -1.80 14.90 5.32
C ASP A 588 -0.52 14.40 6.03
N ARG A 589 0.64 14.88 5.60
CA ARG A 589 1.94 14.47 6.15
C ARG A 589 2.31 15.11 7.50
N TRP A 590 1.48 16.00 8.04
CA TRP A 590 1.85 16.86 9.16
C TRP A 590 1.18 16.42 10.45
N PHE A 591 1.93 15.73 11.30
CA PHE A 591 1.54 15.28 12.63
C PHE A 591 2.79 15.18 13.53
N GLY A 592 2.57 14.94 14.84
CA GLY A 592 3.67 14.75 15.79
C GLY A 592 4.70 15.89 15.77
N GLN A 593 5.98 15.54 15.92
CA GLN A 593 7.09 16.49 15.92
C GLN A 593 7.20 17.25 14.60
N HIS A 594 6.88 16.61 13.46
CA HIS A 594 6.91 17.28 12.15
C HIS A 594 5.89 18.43 12.07
N MET A 595 4.72 18.30 12.69
CA MET A 595 3.74 19.38 12.77
C MET A 595 4.24 20.53 13.67
N LEU A 596 4.83 20.20 14.82
CA LEU A 596 5.39 21.22 15.73
C LEU A 596 6.52 22.02 15.05
N ASP A 597 7.42 21.32 14.36
CA ASP A 597 8.51 21.92 13.58
C ASP A 597 7.96 22.82 12.46
N LYS A 598 6.96 22.35 11.70
CA LYS A 598 6.29 23.15 10.65
C LYS A 598 5.65 24.42 11.18
N LEU A 599 5.01 24.35 12.35
CA LEU A 599 4.39 25.49 13.01
C LEU A 599 5.40 26.43 13.68
N GLY A 600 6.67 26.03 13.82
CA GLY A 600 7.70 26.79 14.53
C GLY A 600 7.45 26.89 16.04
N VAL A 601 6.72 25.94 16.63
CA VAL A 601 6.40 25.91 18.06
C VAL A 601 7.22 24.86 18.80
N LYS A 602 7.57 25.14 20.06
CA LYS A 602 8.29 24.18 20.89
C LYS A 602 7.36 23.10 21.44
N ALA A 603 7.80 21.85 21.38
CA ALA A 603 7.19 20.77 22.13
C ALA A 603 7.33 21.02 23.64
N GLY A 604 6.35 20.56 24.42
CA GLY A 604 6.50 20.46 25.87
C GLY A 604 7.59 19.43 26.23
N PHE A 605 7.58 18.30 25.52
CA PHE A 605 8.69 17.34 25.46
C PHE A 605 8.80 16.80 24.02
N PRO A 606 9.97 16.92 23.36
CA PRO A 606 10.11 16.55 21.95
C PRO A 606 10.18 15.03 21.73
N PHE A 607 9.94 14.61 20.49
CA PHE A 607 10.14 13.22 20.07
C PHE A 607 11.59 12.78 20.36
N GLY A 608 11.74 11.56 20.88
CA GLY A 608 13.02 10.99 21.29
C GLY A 608 13.52 11.46 22.66
N PHE A 609 12.82 12.35 23.37
CA PHE A 609 13.29 12.91 24.64
C PHE A 609 13.21 11.94 25.82
N GLY A 610 14.22 11.98 26.70
CA GLY A 610 14.21 11.33 28.01
C GLY A 610 15.54 11.55 28.72
N LEU A 611 15.49 11.87 30.01
CA LEU A 611 16.66 12.04 30.86
C LEU A 611 17.24 10.69 31.27
N SER A 612 18.51 10.68 31.64
CA SER A 612 19.24 9.54 32.24
C SER A 612 19.77 9.95 33.61
N TYR A 613 20.08 8.97 34.47
CA TYR A 613 20.79 9.20 35.73
C TYR A 613 22.31 9.40 35.55
N THR A 614 22.79 9.27 34.32
CA THR A 614 24.15 9.61 33.93
C THR A 614 24.15 10.62 32.78
N THR A 615 25.33 11.08 32.36
CA THR A 615 25.48 12.00 31.23
C THR A 615 26.32 11.34 30.14
N PHE A 616 26.03 11.70 28.89
CA PHE A 616 26.75 11.22 27.73
C PHE A 616 27.29 12.40 26.92
N ALA A 617 28.46 12.22 26.33
CA ALA A 617 29.00 13.11 25.33
C ALA A 617 29.05 12.36 23.99
N VAL A 618 28.49 12.97 22.95
CA VAL A 618 28.63 12.49 21.58
C VAL A 618 29.71 13.32 20.91
N ASP A 619 30.79 12.66 20.50
CA ASP A 619 31.98 13.37 20.00
C ASP A 619 31.86 13.69 18.50
N SER A 620 31.33 12.74 17.72
CA SER A 620 31.28 12.82 16.27
C SER A 620 30.31 11.78 15.70
N ILE A 621 29.76 12.10 14.54
CA ILE A 621 29.10 11.15 13.62
C ILE A 621 29.83 11.20 12.28
N VAL A 622 30.02 10.03 11.67
CA VAL A 622 30.62 9.86 10.35
C VAL A 622 29.71 8.97 9.52
N ALA A 623 29.40 9.39 8.29
CA ALA A 623 28.88 8.49 7.27
C ALA A 623 30.07 7.74 6.66
N GLU A 624 30.25 6.47 7.02
CA GLU A 624 31.37 5.64 6.53
C GLU A 624 31.14 5.21 5.07
N SER A 625 29.88 4.94 4.69
CA SER A 625 29.46 4.68 3.31
C SER A 625 28.00 5.08 3.11
N VAL A 626 27.64 5.37 1.86
CA VAL A 626 26.28 5.74 1.44
C VAL A 626 25.95 4.94 0.19
N ASP A 627 24.83 4.24 0.21
CA ASP A 627 24.25 3.57 -0.96
C ASP A 627 22.83 4.10 -1.22
N LYS A 628 22.10 3.46 -2.16
CA LYS A 628 20.75 3.90 -2.56
C LYS A 628 19.72 3.76 -1.43
N GLU A 629 19.83 2.73 -0.59
CA GLU A 629 18.82 2.36 0.41
C GLU A 629 19.28 2.63 1.85
N SER A 630 20.60 2.78 2.07
CA SER A 630 21.18 2.88 3.40
C SER A 630 22.41 3.78 3.50
N ILE A 631 22.70 4.20 4.72
CA ILE A 631 23.87 4.97 5.13
C ILE A 631 24.51 4.21 6.29
N GLN A 632 25.75 3.77 6.14
CA GLN A 632 26.52 3.20 7.24
C GLN A 632 27.03 4.34 8.11
N VAL A 633 26.51 4.44 9.35
CA VAL A 633 26.89 5.50 10.29
C VAL A 633 27.78 4.97 11.39
N ALA A 634 28.75 5.78 11.79
CA ALA A 634 29.59 5.57 12.97
C ALA A 634 29.43 6.74 13.94
N VAL A 635 29.00 6.45 15.16
CA VAL A 635 28.76 7.44 16.23
C VAL A 635 29.71 7.17 17.39
N ASN A 636 30.53 8.15 17.75
CA ASN A 636 31.40 8.09 18.92
C ASN A 636 30.68 8.67 20.13
N VAL A 637 30.54 7.87 21.18
CA VAL A 637 29.86 8.26 22.41
C VAL A 637 30.66 7.83 23.64
N GLN A 638 30.64 8.66 24.67
CA GLN A 638 31.21 8.37 25.99
C GLN A 638 30.18 8.61 27.09
N ASN A 639 30.14 7.71 28.09
CA ASN A 639 29.47 7.98 29.36
C ASN A 639 30.37 8.86 30.23
N THR A 640 30.00 10.12 30.39
CA THR A 640 30.75 11.13 31.15
C THR A 640 30.27 11.31 32.58
N GLY A 641 29.21 10.61 32.99
CA GLY A 641 28.65 10.73 34.32
C GLY A 641 29.30 9.78 35.33
N ARG A 642 28.55 9.45 36.38
CA ARG A 642 29.05 8.68 37.54
C ARG A 642 28.35 7.34 37.74
N ARG A 643 27.48 6.95 36.81
CA ARG A 643 26.73 5.70 36.84
C ARG A 643 26.78 5.03 35.47
N PRO A 644 26.75 3.69 35.39
CA PRO A 644 26.42 3.03 34.14
C PRO A 644 25.06 3.52 33.62
N GLY A 645 24.90 3.57 32.31
CA GLY A 645 23.65 4.01 31.71
C GLY A 645 23.54 3.61 30.25
N ARG A 646 22.36 3.87 29.68
CA ARG A 646 22.06 3.51 28.28
C ARG A 646 21.91 4.77 27.45
N PHE A 647 22.70 4.87 26.39
CA PHE A 647 22.58 5.91 25.38
C PHE A 647 21.82 5.39 24.16
N ILE A 648 21.01 6.24 23.54
CA ILE A 648 20.30 5.93 22.29
C ILE A 648 20.73 6.98 21.27
N ALA A 649 21.50 6.55 20.27
CA ALA A 649 21.84 7.39 19.14
C ALA A 649 20.62 7.49 18.23
N GLN A 650 20.15 8.71 17.95
CA GLN A 650 19.09 8.96 16.97
C GLN A 650 19.71 9.75 15.82
N VAL A 651 19.62 9.21 14.60
CA VAL A 651 20.23 9.81 13.42
C VAL A 651 19.14 10.42 12.55
N TYR A 652 19.24 11.72 12.32
CA TYR A 652 18.28 12.50 11.55
C TYR A 652 18.92 13.02 10.25
N ALA A 653 18.13 13.08 9.18
CA ALA A 653 18.39 13.97 8.06
C ALA A 653 17.80 15.34 8.35
N VAL A 654 18.63 16.37 8.34
CA VAL A 654 18.20 17.77 8.33
C VAL A 654 18.02 18.21 6.88
N THR A 655 16.83 18.73 6.56
CA THR A 655 16.45 19.10 5.20
C THR A 655 15.96 20.54 5.10
N SER A 656 16.08 21.11 3.90
CA SER A 656 15.56 22.44 3.53
C SER A 656 14.53 22.34 2.39
N ILE A 657 13.92 21.17 2.24
CA ILE A 657 13.00 20.86 1.14
C ILE A 657 11.65 21.52 1.44
N PRO A 658 11.07 22.32 0.52
CA PRO A 658 9.75 22.89 0.70
C PRO A 658 8.67 21.82 0.89
N ASP A 659 7.72 22.07 1.79
CA ASP A 659 6.60 21.17 2.12
C ASP A 659 7.02 19.72 2.48
N PHE A 660 8.16 19.61 3.17
CA PHE A 660 8.71 18.36 3.70
C PHE A 660 9.32 18.58 5.09
N PRO A 661 9.35 17.57 5.99
CA PRO A 661 9.88 17.78 7.33
C PRO A 661 11.34 18.23 7.35
N THR A 662 11.64 19.19 8.21
CA THR A 662 12.98 19.78 8.37
C THR A 662 13.96 18.82 9.05
N ARG A 663 13.45 17.86 9.83
CA ARG A 663 14.21 16.76 10.40
C ARG A 663 13.43 15.47 10.18
N VAL A 664 14.10 14.43 9.70
CA VAL A 664 13.50 13.11 9.44
C VAL A 664 14.38 12.04 10.07
N LEU A 665 13.81 11.16 10.89
CA LEU A 665 14.54 10.05 11.48
C LEU A 665 14.97 9.06 10.39
N LEU A 666 16.28 8.76 10.32
CA LEU A 666 16.84 7.78 9.38
C LEU A 666 17.23 6.47 10.07
N GLY A 667 17.55 6.51 11.36
CA GLY A 667 17.98 5.33 12.07
C GLY A 667 18.24 5.60 13.54
N PHE A 668 18.32 4.54 14.33
CA PHE A 668 18.64 4.62 15.74
C PHE A 668 19.36 3.36 16.20
N ALA A 669 20.14 3.48 17.27
CA ALA A 669 20.74 2.34 17.94
C ALA A 669 20.97 2.64 19.43
N PRO A 670 20.70 1.69 20.32
CA PRO A 670 21.04 1.81 21.72
C PRO A 670 22.41 1.21 22.08
N VAL A 671 23.03 1.67 23.16
CA VAL A 671 24.24 1.07 23.75
C VAL A 671 24.27 1.25 25.27
N ASP A 672 24.61 0.17 25.99
CA ASP A 672 24.91 0.24 27.43
C ASP A 672 26.38 0.62 27.63
N LEU A 673 26.64 1.56 28.52
CA LEU A 673 27.98 2.08 28.79
C LEU A 673 28.28 2.13 30.29
N ASP A 674 29.38 1.53 30.69
CA ASP A 674 29.99 1.70 32.01
C ASP A 674 30.49 3.13 32.22
N VAL A 675 30.78 3.49 33.47
CA VAL A 675 31.29 4.82 33.85
C VAL A 675 32.59 5.12 33.12
N GLY A 676 32.65 6.24 32.38
CA GLY A 676 33.82 6.66 31.63
C GLY A 676 34.04 5.89 30.33
N GLN A 677 33.28 4.83 30.05
CA GLN A 677 33.44 4.02 28.85
C GLN A 677 33.14 4.86 27.60
N ARG A 678 34.04 4.74 26.61
CA ARG A 678 33.91 5.32 25.28
C ARG A 678 33.81 4.20 24.25
N THR A 679 32.91 4.34 23.29
CA THR A 679 32.75 3.36 22.21
C THR A 679 32.38 4.04 20.89
N THR A 680 32.49 3.29 19.80
CA THR A 680 31.96 3.67 18.49
C THR A 680 30.83 2.74 18.11
N MET A 681 29.63 3.28 17.99
CA MET A 681 28.44 2.56 17.52
C MET A 681 28.44 2.55 15.99
N ARG A 682 28.25 1.38 15.38
CA ARG A 682 28.10 1.23 13.92
C ARG A 682 26.79 0.54 13.59
N PHE A 683 25.98 1.19 12.75
CA PHE A 683 24.68 0.67 12.33
C PHE A 683 24.26 1.31 11.01
N LEU A 684 23.23 0.74 10.37
CA LEU A 684 22.66 1.23 9.13
C LEU A 684 21.52 2.21 9.44
N ALA A 685 21.53 3.37 8.78
CA ALA A 685 20.41 4.28 8.71
C ALA A 685 19.75 4.15 7.32
N ALA A 686 18.42 4.18 7.25
CA ALA A 686 17.67 4.01 6.01
C ALA A 686 17.52 5.33 5.25
N THR A 687 17.58 5.28 3.91
CA THR A 687 17.28 6.43 3.04
C THR A 687 15.80 6.52 2.68
N ARG A 688 15.01 5.46 2.93
CA ARG A 688 13.57 5.42 2.63
C ARG A 688 12.77 6.61 3.17
N PRO A 689 12.99 7.10 4.41
CA PRO A 689 12.23 8.22 4.96
C PRO A 689 12.37 9.55 4.18
N ILE A 690 13.43 9.70 3.37
CA ILE A 690 13.68 10.90 2.55
C ILE A 690 13.41 10.67 1.05
N GLN A 691 12.79 9.54 0.70
CA GLN A 691 12.31 9.29 -0.65
C GLN A 691 10.96 9.99 -0.90
N GLN A 692 10.63 10.16 -2.17
CA GLN A 692 9.33 10.62 -2.64
C GLN A 692 8.73 9.60 -3.59
N TRP A 693 7.41 9.47 -3.51
CA TRP A 693 6.61 8.71 -4.45
C TRP A 693 6.29 9.57 -5.67
N LYS A 694 6.70 9.13 -6.86
CA LYS A 694 6.42 9.82 -8.13
C LYS A 694 6.23 8.81 -9.25
N ALA A 695 5.09 8.91 -9.95
CA ALA A 695 4.76 8.08 -11.11
C ALA A 695 4.97 6.56 -10.87
N GLY A 696 4.49 6.05 -9.72
CA GLY A 696 4.57 4.62 -9.40
C GLY A 696 5.91 4.14 -8.83
N THR A 697 6.88 5.03 -8.57
CA THR A 697 8.21 4.66 -8.08
C THR A 697 8.70 5.57 -6.95
N PHE A 698 9.59 5.05 -6.10
CA PHE A 698 10.29 5.85 -5.09
C PHE A 698 11.61 6.39 -5.62
N THR A 699 11.84 7.68 -5.44
CA THR A 699 13.09 8.37 -5.79
C THR A 699 13.58 9.22 -4.62
N LEU A 700 14.88 9.50 -4.50
CA LEU A 700 15.36 10.42 -3.47
C LEU A 700 14.88 11.84 -3.77
N ARG A 701 14.40 12.56 -2.75
CA ARG A 701 13.99 13.99 -2.89
C ARG A 701 15.17 14.92 -3.14
N THR A 702 16.34 14.52 -2.68
CA THR A 702 17.55 15.33 -2.67
C THR A 702 18.76 14.44 -2.96
N ASN A 703 19.80 15.04 -3.53
CA ASN A 703 21.10 14.40 -3.76
C ASN A 703 22.09 14.62 -2.61
N GLN A 704 21.71 15.36 -1.57
CA GLN A 704 22.53 15.59 -0.39
C GLN A 704 21.65 15.82 0.84
N ILE A 705 22.15 15.42 2.01
CA ILE A 705 21.53 15.71 3.30
C ILE A 705 22.59 16.16 4.30
N GLN A 706 22.14 16.85 5.34
CA GLN A 706 22.93 17.07 6.53
C GLN A 706 22.53 16.02 7.56
N LEU A 707 23.48 15.22 8.04
CA LEU A 707 23.22 14.27 9.12
C LEU A 707 23.32 14.98 10.47
N GLU A 708 22.49 14.57 11.40
CA GLU A 708 22.52 14.99 12.81
C GLU A 708 22.44 13.73 13.67
N VAL A 709 23.29 13.63 14.70
CA VAL A 709 23.12 12.64 15.77
C VAL A 709 22.68 13.35 17.03
N ALA A 710 21.46 13.07 17.46
CA ALA A 710 20.84 13.76 18.57
C ALA A 710 20.37 12.77 19.63
N SER A 711 20.22 13.27 20.86
CA SER A 711 19.56 12.51 21.93
C SER A 711 18.03 12.56 21.82
N PHE A 712 17.50 13.56 21.09
CA PHE A 712 16.09 13.79 20.81
C PHE A 712 15.95 14.80 19.65
N ALA A 713 14.77 14.88 19.03
CA ALA A 713 14.52 15.81 17.93
C ALA A 713 14.68 17.28 18.38
N GLY A 714 15.60 18.01 17.74
CA GLY A 714 15.88 19.41 18.07
C GLY A 714 16.86 19.62 19.24
N ASP A 715 17.66 18.60 19.59
CA ASP A 715 18.77 18.71 20.54
C ASP A 715 19.84 19.71 20.05
N GLY A 716 19.86 20.91 20.63
CA GLY A 716 20.77 21.99 20.22
C GLY A 716 22.25 21.74 20.51
N GLY A 717 22.60 20.68 21.25
CA GLY A 717 23.98 20.26 21.53
C GLY A 717 24.50 19.16 20.61
N ALA A 718 23.68 18.67 19.67
CA ALA A 718 24.01 17.57 18.77
C ALA A 718 25.20 17.90 17.86
N PRO A 719 26.19 17.00 17.69
CA PRO A 719 27.19 17.13 16.64
C PRO A 719 26.52 17.08 15.27
N VAL A 720 26.79 18.11 14.46
CA VAL A 720 26.31 18.20 13.08
C VAL A 720 27.50 18.10 12.12
N PRO A 721 27.75 16.95 11.48
CA PRO A 721 28.81 16.79 10.49
C PRO A 721 28.53 17.63 9.23
N ALA A 722 29.55 17.72 8.38
CA ALA A 722 29.45 18.31 7.05
C ALA A 722 28.42 17.56 6.17
N LEU A 723 27.91 18.25 5.13
CA LEU A 723 26.98 17.72 4.12
C LEU A 723 27.42 16.34 3.61
N VAL A 724 26.50 15.38 3.63
CA VAL A 724 26.68 14.03 3.09
C VAL A 724 26.07 14.00 1.69
N PRO A 725 26.88 13.98 0.62
CA PRO A 725 26.37 13.76 -0.72
C PRO A 725 25.88 12.31 -0.82
N PHE A 726 24.70 12.11 -1.39
CA PHE A 726 24.38 10.82 -1.99
C PHE A 726 25.24 10.68 -3.24
N PRO A 727 25.79 9.49 -3.53
CA PRO A 727 26.51 9.26 -4.77
C PRO A 727 25.63 9.73 -5.94
N THR A 728 26.15 10.67 -6.74
CA THR A 728 25.59 10.91 -8.07
C THR A 728 25.62 9.56 -8.76
N LEU A 729 24.45 9.05 -9.15
CA LEU A 729 24.35 7.82 -9.93
C LEU A 729 25.13 8.04 -11.24
N ASN A 730 26.40 7.67 -11.20
CA ASN A 730 27.23 7.47 -12.36
C ASN A 730 26.82 6.08 -12.86
N PRO A 731 26.17 5.93 -14.02
CA PRO A 731 25.65 4.64 -14.48
C PRO A 731 26.73 3.55 -14.63
N ASN A 732 28.01 3.93 -14.51
CA ASN A 732 29.17 3.13 -14.84
C ASN A 732 30.02 2.66 -13.65
N ASN A 733 29.67 2.94 -12.39
CA ASN A 733 30.47 2.46 -11.26
C ASN A 733 29.60 2.16 -10.03
N ASP A 734 29.07 0.94 -9.97
CA ASP A 734 28.92 0.23 -8.71
C ASP A 734 29.20 -1.25 -8.94
N SER A 735 30.33 -1.70 -8.40
CA SER A 735 30.80 -3.08 -8.43
C SER A 735 31.13 -3.50 -7.00
N SER A 736 30.51 -4.61 -6.57
CA SER A 736 30.66 -5.34 -5.30
C SER A 736 29.89 -4.71 -4.12
N THR A 737 28.95 -5.36 -3.44
CA THR A 737 28.62 -6.78 -3.27
C THR A 737 27.09 -6.95 -3.16
N ALA A 738 26.45 -7.34 -4.24
CA ALA A 738 25.19 -8.08 -4.21
C ALA A 738 25.43 -9.38 -4.97
N TYR A 739 24.99 -10.46 -4.35
CA TYR A 739 25.21 -11.83 -4.76
C TYR A 739 24.87 -12.05 -6.24
N THR A 740 25.74 -12.84 -6.86
CA THR A 740 25.63 -13.50 -8.16
C THR A 740 24.23 -13.98 -8.52
N VAL A 741 23.36 -13.09 -9.03
CA VAL A 741 22.18 -13.45 -9.85
C VAL A 741 21.89 -12.29 -10.81
N ALA A 742 21.61 -12.63 -12.07
CA ALA A 742 21.07 -11.77 -13.13
C ALA A 742 22.02 -10.80 -13.86
N ARG A 743 23.01 -11.35 -14.59
CA ARG A 743 23.38 -10.83 -15.93
C ARG A 743 22.93 -11.75 -17.07
N GLU A 744 21.99 -12.62 -16.79
CA GLU A 744 21.08 -13.20 -17.78
C GLU A 744 19.70 -12.63 -17.47
N THR A 745 18.97 -12.17 -18.48
CA THR A 745 17.62 -11.55 -18.44
C THR A 745 17.55 -10.02 -18.33
N GLN A 746 18.18 -9.30 -19.27
CA GLN A 746 17.57 -8.05 -19.75
C GLN A 746 16.35 -8.42 -20.61
N ARG A 747 15.23 -8.67 -19.93
CA ARG A 747 13.93 -8.75 -20.57
C ARG A 747 13.36 -7.33 -20.67
N PRO A 748 12.88 -6.86 -21.83
CA PRO A 748 12.19 -5.59 -21.90
C PRO A 748 10.93 -5.66 -21.02
N GLU A 749 10.63 -4.57 -20.31
CA GLU A 749 9.46 -4.42 -19.43
C GLU A 749 8.13 -4.56 -20.19
N SER A 750 8.17 -4.36 -21.52
CA SER A 750 7.07 -4.52 -22.45
C SER A 750 7.53 -5.19 -23.74
N LEU A 751 6.73 -6.14 -24.25
CA LEU A 751 6.87 -6.70 -25.59
C LEU A 751 6.01 -5.94 -26.63
N LEU A 752 5.42 -4.79 -26.25
CA LEU A 752 4.63 -3.92 -27.12
C LEU A 752 5.41 -2.65 -27.54
N PRO A 753 5.21 -2.13 -28.77
CA PRO A 753 5.87 -0.94 -29.28
C PRO A 753 5.78 0.27 -28.36
N GLU A 754 6.93 0.87 -28.07
CA GLU A 754 7.01 2.09 -27.28
C GLU A 754 6.54 3.32 -28.07
N ASN A 755 6.15 4.38 -27.37
CA ASN A 755 5.88 5.67 -28.01
C ASN A 755 7.19 6.44 -28.28
N LEU A 756 7.11 7.51 -29.07
CA LEU A 756 8.28 8.34 -29.40
C LEU A 756 9.03 8.85 -28.16
N ASP A 757 8.31 9.27 -27.11
CA ASP A 757 8.93 9.86 -25.91
C ASP A 757 9.70 8.84 -25.08
N ALA A 758 9.27 7.58 -25.10
CA ALA A 758 9.97 6.46 -24.48
C ALA A 758 11.22 6.06 -25.30
N VAL A 759 11.08 5.95 -26.63
CA VAL A 759 12.22 5.68 -27.53
C VAL A 759 13.29 6.76 -27.40
N LEU A 760 12.90 8.04 -27.35
CA LEU A 760 13.85 9.15 -27.21
C LEU A 760 14.66 9.07 -25.91
N LYS A 761 14.15 8.42 -24.85
CA LYS A 761 14.84 8.23 -23.57
C LYS A 761 15.77 7.02 -23.54
N TRP A 762 15.84 6.24 -24.62
CA TRP A 762 16.71 5.06 -24.67
C TRP A 762 18.17 5.44 -24.43
N PRO A 763 18.89 4.74 -23.53
CA PRO A 763 20.27 5.05 -23.20
C PRO A 763 21.19 5.17 -24.42
N ILE A 764 20.97 4.33 -25.45
CA ILE A 764 21.75 4.32 -26.69
C ILE A 764 21.62 5.61 -27.53
N LEU A 765 20.53 6.36 -27.34
CA LEU A 765 20.27 7.67 -27.95
C LEU A 765 20.67 8.85 -27.04
N GLN A 766 20.89 8.59 -25.74
CA GLN A 766 21.24 9.62 -24.74
C GLN A 766 22.76 9.90 -24.65
N ASP A 767 23.59 9.02 -25.22
CA ASP A 767 25.05 9.05 -25.07
C ASP A 767 25.77 10.06 -26.01
N ILE A 768 25.12 11.18 -26.35
CA ILE A 768 25.73 12.24 -27.17
C ILE A 768 25.48 13.59 -26.52
N HIS A 769 26.54 14.40 -26.39
CA HIS A 769 26.55 15.75 -25.79
C HIS A 769 25.72 16.78 -26.60
N TYR A 770 24.44 16.51 -26.84
CA TYR A 770 23.51 17.48 -27.39
C TYR A 770 22.74 18.14 -26.24
N GLN A 771 23.30 19.24 -25.72
CA GLN A 771 22.60 20.09 -24.76
C GLN A 771 21.41 20.77 -25.46
N VAL A 772 20.23 20.18 -25.34
CA VAL A 772 18.99 20.87 -25.68
C VAL A 772 18.71 21.87 -24.55
N ASN A 773 19.05 23.14 -24.76
CA ASN A 773 18.87 24.22 -23.78
C ASN A 773 17.40 24.59 -23.48
N GLN A 774 16.42 23.81 -23.97
CA GLN A 774 15.00 23.99 -23.70
C GLN A 774 14.34 22.62 -23.66
N SER A 775 13.70 22.25 -22.54
CA SER A 775 12.88 21.04 -22.46
C SER A 775 11.90 21.02 -23.63
N PRO A 776 11.94 20.01 -24.51
CA PRO A 776 10.89 19.88 -25.50
C PRO A 776 9.69 19.30 -24.75
N HIS A 777 8.80 20.18 -24.27
CA HIS A 777 7.40 19.80 -24.05
C HIS A 777 6.83 19.48 -25.44
N ILE A 778 7.12 18.29 -25.95
CA ILE A 778 6.62 17.84 -27.24
C ILE A 778 5.11 17.63 -27.05
N LEU A 779 4.34 18.60 -27.54
CA LEU A 779 2.90 18.53 -27.77
C LEU A 779 2.00 18.45 -26.53
N SER A 780 1.95 19.52 -25.72
CA SER A 780 0.79 19.79 -24.83
C SER A 780 0.06 21.05 -25.30
N PRO A 781 -1.27 21.03 -25.50
CA PRO A 781 -2.03 22.26 -25.74
C PRO A 781 -2.03 23.15 -24.49
N SER A 782 -1.88 24.45 -24.70
CA SER A 782 -1.82 25.49 -23.67
C SER A 782 -3.05 25.49 -22.75
N SER A 783 -2.78 25.66 -21.45
CA SER A 783 -3.73 25.88 -20.36
C SER A 783 -4.49 27.19 -20.50
N ASP A 784 -5.84 27.14 -20.46
CA ASP A 784 -6.70 28.19 -19.88
C ASP A 784 -8.16 27.69 -19.75
N HIS A 785 -8.75 27.92 -18.56
CA HIS A 785 -10.18 28.02 -18.19
C HIS A 785 -10.73 27.11 -17.06
N ASP A 786 -11.33 27.80 -16.08
CA ASP A 786 -12.05 27.35 -14.88
C ASP A 786 -13.31 26.49 -15.17
N SER A 787 -13.60 25.53 -14.29
CA SER A 787 -14.77 24.63 -14.36
C SER A 787 -15.98 25.13 -13.56
N PRO A 788 -17.23 25.03 -14.09
CA PRO A 788 -18.44 24.91 -13.29
C PRO A 788 -19.06 23.48 -13.33
N ALA A 789 -19.96 23.24 -12.38
CA ALA A 789 -20.48 21.95 -11.86
C ALA A 789 -21.22 20.99 -12.84
N GLN A 790 -21.27 19.71 -12.44
CA GLN A 790 -21.80 18.52 -13.14
C GLN A 790 -23.34 18.37 -13.15
N PRO A 791 -23.88 17.68 -14.18
CA PRO A 791 -24.98 16.72 -13.99
C PRO A 791 -24.67 15.31 -14.56
N SER A 792 -25.13 14.28 -13.86
CA SER A 792 -24.99 12.84 -14.18
C SER A 792 -25.97 12.35 -15.26
N LEU A 793 -25.59 11.31 -16.01
CA LEU A 793 -26.48 10.58 -16.93
C LEU A 793 -26.25 9.06 -16.82
N ASP A 794 -27.27 8.37 -16.31
CA ASP A 794 -27.47 6.93 -16.46
C ASP A 794 -27.96 6.60 -17.88
N GLY A 795 -27.75 5.35 -18.30
CA GLY A 795 -27.94 4.85 -19.66
C GLY A 795 -29.36 4.90 -20.25
N ASP A 796 -29.36 4.70 -21.56
CA ASP A 796 -30.47 4.62 -22.55
C ASP A 796 -30.82 5.90 -23.33
N GLU A 797 -30.71 5.76 -24.66
CA GLU A 797 -31.01 6.71 -25.75
C GLU A 797 -30.02 7.88 -25.96
N LEU A 798 -29.80 8.26 -27.23
CA LEU A 798 -29.09 9.50 -27.63
C LEU A 798 -29.85 10.70 -27.04
N ASN A 799 -29.62 10.99 -25.76
CA ASN A 799 -30.29 12.05 -25.05
C ASN A 799 -30.05 13.36 -25.80
N LEU A 800 -31.14 14.02 -26.18
CA LEU A 800 -31.14 15.23 -26.98
C LEU A 800 -30.33 16.37 -26.32
N GLY A 801 -30.24 16.37 -24.99
CA GLY A 801 -29.38 17.29 -24.24
C GLY A 801 -27.88 17.01 -24.44
N ILE A 802 -27.47 15.74 -24.39
CA ILE A 802 -26.08 15.32 -24.57
C ILE A 802 -25.62 15.54 -26.02
N THR A 803 -26.44 15.11 -26.98
CA THR A 803 -26.10 15.23 -28.41
C THR A 803 -26.05 16.69 -28.87
N ASN A 804 -26.87 17.57 -28.30
CA ASN A 804 -26.75 19.02 -28.53
C ASN A 804 -25.47 19.59 -27.94
N ALA A 805 -25.05 19.15 -26.74
CA ALA A 805 -23.77 19.56 -26.16
C ALA A 805 -22.56 19.10 -27.00
N TYR A 806 -22.61 17.88 -27.55
CA TYR A 806 -21.56 17.38 -28.45
C TYR A 806 -21.55 18.12 -29.79
N LEU A 807 -22.72 18.43 -30.35
CA LEU A 807 -22.84 19.31 -31.51
C LEU A 807 -22.27 20.70 -31.24
N ASP A 808 -22.60 21.30 -30.08
CA ASP A 808 -22.10 22.62 -29.68
C ASP A 808 -20.58 22.59 -29.56
N ASN A 809 -20.00 21.55 -28.95
CA ASN A 809 -18.55 21.37 -28.87
C ASN A 809 -17.90 21.15 -30.24
N PHE A 810 -18.52 20.34 -31.11
CA PHE A 810 -18.05 20.14 -32.47
C PHE A 810 -18.04 21.47 -33.24
N PHE A 811 -19.15 22.23 -33.19
CA PHE A 811 -19.26 23.51 -33.91
C PHE A 811 -18.48 24.66 -33.28
N ALA A 812 -18.16 24.60 -31.99
CA ALA A 812 -17.32 25.60 -31.32
C ALA A 812 -15.81 25.31 -31.43
N HIS A 813 -15.41 24.03 -31.53
CA HIS A 813 -14.00 23.65 -31.33
C HIS A 813 -13.39 22.83 -32.48
N VAL A 814 -14.20 22.16 -33.29
CA VAL A 814 -13.76 21.32 -34.42
C VAL A 814 -14.07 22.01 -35.75
N HIS A 815 -15.31 22.43 -35.95
CA HIS A 815 -15.81 23.03 -37.20
C HIS A 815 -15.20 24.40 -37.55
N PRO A 816 -14.93 25.35 -36.63
CA PRO A 816 -14.35 26.65 -36.99
C PRO A 816 -12.93 26.52 -37.53
N LYS A 817 -12.28 25.39 -37.24
CA LYS A 817 -10.95 25.02 -37.73
C LYS A 817 -11.03 24.32 -39.10
N ASN A 818 -12.22 23.91 -39.55
CA ASN A 818 -12.49 23.32 -40.87
C ASN A 818 -14.00 23.39 -41.25
N PRO A 819 -14.50 24.51 -41.81
CA PRO A 819 -15.93 24.73 -41.99
C PRO A 819 -16.45 24.11 -43.29
N VAL A 820 -16.69 22.80 -43.29
CA VAL A 820 -17.16 22.05 -44.49
C VAL A 820 -18.63 21.63 -44.39
N LEU A 821 -19.19 21.63 -43.18
CA LEU A 821 -20.54 21.14 -42.92
C LEU A 821 -21.51 22.28 -42.62
N ASP A 822 -22.73 22.25 -43.17
CA ASP A 822 -23.76 23.24 -42.85
C ASP A 822 -24.30 22.99 -41.43
N GLU A 823 -24.01 23.90 -40.50
CA GLU A 823 -24.37 23.76 -39.09
C GLU A 823 -25.88 23.56 -38.86
N PRO A 824 -26.78 24.35 -39.48
CA PRO A 824 -28.22 24.09 -39.39
C PRO A 824 -28.64 22.71 -39.90
N TYR A 825 -28.04 22.22 -41.00
CA TYR A 825 -28.31 20.90 -41.56
C TYR A 825 -27.84 19.77 -40.65
N ILE A 826 -26.61 19.82 -40.13
CA ILE A 826 -26.07 18.79 -39.22
C ILE A 826 -26.80 18.78 -37.88
N ARG A 827 -27.18 19.95 -37.34
CA ARG A 827 -28.01 20.02 -36.14
C ARG A 827 -29.39 19.42 -36.36
N ARG A 828 -30.00 19.62 -37.53
CA ARG A 828 -31.24 18.91 -37.92
C ARG A 828 -31.02 17.41 -38.06
N LEU A 829 -29.89 17.00 -38.64
CA LEU A 829 -29.53 15.60 -38.89
C LEU A 829 -29.35 14.81 -37.59
N VAL A 830 -28.53 15.33 -36.68
CA VAL A 830 -28.33 14.74 -35.36
C VAL A 830 -29.63 14.78 -34.56
N ARG A 831 -30.43 15.86 -34.62
CA ARG A 831 -31.74 15.88 -33.97
C ARG A 831 -32.69 14.81 -34.53
N LYS A 832 -32.70 14.59 -35.84
CA LYS A 832 -33.47 13.52 -36.49
C LYS A 832 -32.99 12.15 -36.00
N VAL A 833 -31.68 11.89 -36.01
CA VAL A 833 -31.07 10.63 -35.56
C VAL A 833 -31.28 10.39 -34.05
N SER A 834 -31.25 11.42 -33.22
CA SER A 834 -31.53 11.31 -31.78
C SER A 834 -33.01 11.06 -31.48
N LEU A 835 -33.94 11.52 -32.33
CA LEU A 835 -35.39 11.30 -32.17
C LEU A 835 -35.87 9.98 -32.79
N GLU A 836 -35.29 9.58 -33.92
CA GLU A 836 -35.73 8.44 -34.73
C GLU A 836 -34.87 7.19 -34.53
N GLY A 837 -33.69 7.34 -33.91
CA GLY A 837 -32.68 6.30 -33.75
C GLY A 837 -31.72 6.22 -34.94
N PRO A 838 -30.47 5.75 -34.74
CA PRO A 838 -29.51 5.61 -35.83
C PRO A 838 -29.87 4.45 -36.78
N SER A 839 -29.73 4.72 -38.08
CA SER A 839 -29.80 3.74 -39.17
C SER A 839 -28.39 3.50 -39.77
N TRP A 840 -28.31 2.67 -40.81
CA TRP A 840 -27.06 2.40 -41.54
C TRP A 840 -26.93 3.23 -42.84
N ASP A 841 -27.65 4.34 -42.93
CA ASP A 841 -27.47 5.29 -44.02
C ASP A 841 -26.35 6.30 -43.71
N SER A 842 -25.94 7.01 -44.75
CA SER A 842 -24.90 8.03 -44.66
C SER A 842 -25.24 9.15 -43.68
N GLU A 843 -26.53 9.43 -43.47
CA GLU A 843 -27.00 10.48 -42.56
C GLU A 843 -26.74 10.10 -41.10
N SER A 844 -27.07 8.87 -40.72
CA SER A 844 -26.84 8.35 -39.37
C SER A 844 -25.37 8.14 -39.03
N CYS A 845 -24.58 7.65 -39.98
CA CYS A 845 -23.13 7.52 -39.79
C CYS A 845 -22.46 8.89 -39.63
N LEU A 846 -22.88 9.89 -40.42
CA LEU A 846 -22.37 11.25 -40.30
C LEU A 846 -22.76 11.88 -38.97
N ALA A 847 -24.01 11.69 -38.52
CA ALA A 847 -24.48 12.17 -37.23
C ALA A 847 -23.68 11.58 -36.05
N LEU A 848 -23.44 10.26 -36.06
CA LEU A 848 -22.64 9.58 -35.04
C LEU A 848 -21.18 10.03 -35.06
N LEU A 849 -20.59 10.21 -36.23
CA LEU A 849 -19.22 10.69 -36.38
C LEU A 849 -19.05 12.13 -35.88
N VAL A 850 -20.01 13.01 -36.15
CA VAL A 850 -20.01 14.40 -35.66
C VAL A 850 -20.14 14.41 -34.13
N CYS A 851 -21.07 13.64 -33.57
CA CYS A 851 -21.25 13.53 -32.12
C CYS A 851 -20.02 12.93 -31.42
N ALA A 852 -19.38 11.91 -32.01
CA ALA A 852 -18.16 11.31 -31.47
C ALA A 852 -17.01 12.33 -31.45
N ASN A 853 -16.80 13.07 -32.54
CA ASN A 853 -15.77 14.12 -32.58
C ASN A 853 -16.09 15.26 -31.61
N GLY A 854 -17.34 15.68 -31.51
CA GLY A 854 -17.79 16.70 -30.56
C GLY A 854 -17.61 16.30 -29.09
N ALA A 855 -17.84 15.03 -28.78
CA ALA A 855 -17.60 14.46 -27.45
C ALA A 855 -16.12 14.48 -27.08
N ILE A 856 -15.22 14.26 -28.06
CA ILE A 856 -13.77 14.24 -27.85
C ILE A 856 -13.19 15.66 -27.69
N THR A 857 -13.89 16.71 -28.14
CA THR A 857 -13.36 18.08 -28.19
C THR A 857 -13.95 19.07 -27.19
N GLY A 858 -14.75 18.60 -26.23
CA GLY A 858 -15.18 19.44 -25.08
C GLY A 858 -14.02 19.72 -24.10
N PRO A 859 -14.11 20.75 -23.24
CA PRO A 859 -13.12 20.99 -22.19
C PRO A 859 -13.00 19.80 -21.23
N LEU A 860 -11.81 19.55 -20.67
CA LEU A 860 -11.45 18.45 -19.73
C LEU A 860 -12.21 18.48 -18.37
N SER A 861 -13.27 19.28 -18.26
CA SER A 861 -14.28 19.23 -17.20
C SER A 861 -15.57 18.50 -17.63
N ALA A 862 -15.65 18.02 -18.88
CA ALA A 862 -16.60 16.99 -19.30
C ALA A 862 -16.01 15.59 -18.99
N PRO A 863 -16.82 14.64 -18.46
CA PRO A 863 -16.31 13.36 -17.99
C PRO A 863 -15.58 12.59 -19.09
N SER A 864 -14.43 12.01 -18.72
CA SER A 864 -13.68 11.09 -19.57
C SER A 864 -14.52 9.87 -19.89
N ILE A 865 -14.81 9.65 -21.17
CA ILE A 865 -15.32 8.37 -21.68
C ILE A 865 -14.18 7.35 -21.49
N SER A 866 -14.38 6.33 -20.65
CA SER A 866 -13.37 5.28 -20.46
C SER A 866 -13.27 4.41 -21.73
N ALA A 867 -12.15 3.70 -21.90
CA ALA A 867 -12.03 2.67 -22.95
C ALA A 867 -13.05 1.52 -22.78
N GLU A 868 -13.69 1.41 -21.61
CA GLU A 868 -14.81 0.51 -21.34
C GLU A 868 -16.17 1.09 -21.76
N ASP A 869 -16.33 2.42 -21.79
CA ASP A 869 -17.52 3.12 -22.31
C ASP A 869 -17.50 3.25 -23.85
N LEU A 870 -16.33 3.08 -24.46
CA LEU A 870 -16.16 2.87 -25.92
C LEU A 870 -16.35 1.41 -26.33
N ARG A 871 -16.64 0.49 -25.40
CA ARG A 871 -17.26 -0.77 -25.80
C ARG A 871 -18.63 -0.41 -26.36
N ILE A 872 -18.72 -0.41 -27.69
CA ILE A 872 -19.95 -0.81 -28.35
C ILE A 872 -20.29 -2.16 -27.73
N GLY A 873 -21.13 -2.14 -26.69
CA GLY A 873 -21.84 -3.32 -26.25
C GLY A 873 -22.43 -3.96 -27.49
N CYS A 874 -22.39 -5.29 -27.51
CA CYS A 874 -23.24 -6.07 -28.41
C CYS A 874 -24.51 -5.28 -28.70
N MET A 875 -24.77 -5.00 -29.98
CA MET A 875 -26.07 -4.50 -30.38
C MET A 875 -27.11 -5.27 -29.57
N PRO A 876 -27.99 -4.61 -28.79
CA PRO A 876 -29.09 -5.31 -28.16
C PRO A 876 -29.78 -6.06 -29.29
N GLU A 877 -30.08 -7.34 -29.08
CA GLU A 877 -30.75 -8.20 -30.05
C GLU A 877 -31.73 -7.36 -30.86
N PHE A 878 -31.35 -7.07 -32.10
CA PHE A 878 -32.25 -6.42 -33.04
C PHE A 878 -33.25 -7.51 -33.40
N GLN A 879 -34.24 -7.74 -32.54
CA GLN A 879 -35.44 -8.45 -32.95
C GLN A 879 -36.06 -7.60 -34.05
N PRO A 880 -36.02 -8.04 -35.32
CA PRO A 880 -36.61 -7.26 -36.38
C PRO A 880 -38.09 -7.20 -36.09
N LYS A 881 -38.66 -5.99 -35.93
CA LYS A 881 -40.09 -5.82 -36.12
C LYS A 881 -40.40 -6.38 -37.50
N ARG A 882 -41.17 -7.48 -37.51
CA ARG A 882 -41.63 -8.22 -38.68
C ARG A 882 -41.96 -7.27 -39.85
N ALA A 883 -41.09 -7.22 -40.83
CA ALA A 883 -41.45 -6.98 -42.22
C ALA A 883 -41.17 -8.28 -42.96
N SER A 884 -42.24 -8.83 -43.51
CA SER A 884 -42.29 -10.11 -44.19
C SER A 884 -41.37 -10.19 -45.42
N THR A 885 -40.88 -11.41 -45.66
CA THR A 885 -40.32 -12.00 -46.89
C THR A 885 -38.83 -11.84 -47.20
N GLY A 886 -38.09 -12.96 -47.08
CA GLY A 886 -37.28 -13.50 -48.18
C GLY A 886 -35.75 -13.51 -48.05
N HIS A 887 -35.22 -14.69 -47.72
CA HIS A 887 -33.85 -15.20 -47.97
C HIS A 887 -32.74 -14.93 -46.93
N HIS A 888 -32.17 -16.03 -46.47
CA HIS A 888 -31.14 -16.16 -45.45
C HIS A 888 -29.74 -15.78 -45.96
N GLY A 889 -29.04 -14.97 -45.17
CA GLY A 889 -27.58 -14.90 -45.10
C GLY A 889 -27.17 -14.49 -43.70
N SER A 890 -26.72 -15.43 -42.87
CA SER A 890 -26.11 -15.13 -41.56
C SER A 890 -24.73 -14.48 -41.76
N LEU A 891 -24.38 -13.51 -40.91
CA LEU A 891 -22.99 -13.03 -40.78
C LEU A 891 -22.05 -14.22 -40.46
N PRO A 892 -20.79 -14.22 -40.90
CA PRO A 892 -19.88 -15.34 -40.65
C PRO A 892 -19.67 -15.54 -39.15
N ASP A 893 -19.73 -16.80 -38.71
CA ASP A 893 -19.27 -17.22 -37.40
C ASP A 893 -17.73 -17.14 -37.38
N PHE A 894 -17.20 -16.19 -36.62
CA PHE A 894 -15.77 -16.09 -36.36
C PHE A 894 -15.51 -16.69 -34.98
N GLY A 895 -15.36 -18.02 -34.94
CA GLY A 895 -15.24 -18.79 -33.70
C GLY A 895 -14.13 -18.31 -32.75
N THR A 896 -14.28 -18.67 -31.48
CA THR A 896 -13.43 -18.28 -30.33
C THR A 896 -12.00 -18.83 -30.32
N ARG A 897 -11.57 -19.50 -31.41
CA ARG A 897 -10.18 -19.80 -31.73
C ARG A 897 -9.98 -19.66 -33.23
N ILE A 898 -9.02 -18.82 -33.64
CA ILE A 898 -8.63 -18.64 -35.04
C ILE A 898 -8.14 -20.01 -35.57
N SER A 899 -8.93 -20.61 -36.46
CA SER A 899 -8.48 -21.70 -37.32
C SER A 899 -7.26 -21.22 -38.11
N LEU A 900 -6.26 -22.08 -38.34
CA LEU A 900 -5.12 -21.79 -39.22
C LEU A 900 -5.52 -21.52 -40.69
N GLU A 901 -6.81 -21.64 -41.01
CA GLU A 901 -7.33 -21.27 -42.33
C GLU A 901 -7.72 -19.77 -42.38
N PRO A 902 -7.35 -19.06 -43.46
CA PRO A 902 -7.75 -17.66 -43.66
C PRO A 902 -9.28 -17.52 -43.61
N PRO A 903 -9.81 -16.34 -43.21
CA PRO A 903 -11.26 -16.13 -43.17
C PRO A 903 -11.87 -16.50 -44.51
N GLN A 904 -12.70 -17.55 -44.53
CA GLN A 904 -13.31 -18.09 -45.74
C GLN A 904 -14.35 -17.09 -46.26
N ARG A 905 -13.86 -16.13 -47.06
CA ARG A 905 -14.58 -15.10 -47.82
C ARG A 905 -15.30 -14.04 -46.96
N PHE A 906 -15.17 -12.80 -47.42
CA PHE A 906 -15.96 -11.66 -46.94
C PHE A 906 -17.47 -12.02 -46.96
N PRO A 907 -18.30 -11.45 -46.07
CA PRO A 907 -19.74 -11.60 -46.09
C PRO A 907 -20.36 -11.38 -47.50
N THR A 908 -21.63 -11.73 -47.68
CA THR A 908 -22.30 -11.52 -48.97
C THR A 908 -22.25 -10.04 -49.36
N LEU A 909 -21.83 -9.73 -50.60
CA LEU A 909 -21.74 -8.34 -51.09
C LEU A 909 -23.05 -7.59 -50.81
N PRO A 910 -22.99 -6.29 -50.50
CA PRO A 910 -24.18 -5.45 -50.57
C PRO A 910 -24.79 -5.56 -51.96
N LEU A 911 -26.11 -5.70 -52.06
CA LEU A 911 -26.85 -5.67 -53.33
C LEU A 911 -26.84 -4.24 -53.87
N THR A 912 -25.70 -3.80 -54.39
CA THR A 912 -25.48 -2.48 -54.99
C THR A 912 -24.49 -2.60 -56.13
N ASP A 913 -24.73 -1.87 -57.22
CA ASP A 913 -23.80 -1.72 -58.35
C ASP A 913 -22.87 -0.50 -58.17
N ASP A 914 -22.95 0.20 -57.02
CA ASP A 914 -22.13 1.37 -56.73
C ASP A 914 -20.72 0.95 -56.27
N GLU A 915 -19.73 1.20 -57.14
CA GLU A 915 -18.33 0.83 -56.95
C GLU A 915 -17.70 1.50 -55.70
N GLU A 916 -18.10 2.71 -55.34
CA GLU A 916 -17.58 3.42 -54.16
C GLU A 916 -18.18 2.88 -52.86
N ILE A 917 -19.47 2.50 -52.86
CA ILE A 917 -20.09 1.80 -51.72
C ILE A 917 -19.42 0.44 -51.50
N LEU A 918 -19.16 -0.32 -52.57
CA LEU A 918 -18.44 -1.59 -52.48
C LEU A 918 -17.02 -1.41 -51.95
N ARG A 919 -16.31 -0.37 -52.40
CA ARG A 919 -14.95 -0.04 -51.96
C ARG A 919 -14.89 0.35 -50.48
N ALA A 920 -15.83 1.18 -50.01
CA ALA A 920 -15.96 1.53 -48.60
C ALA A 920 -16.33 0.32 -47.72
N TRP A 921 -17.19 -0.57 -48.23
CA TRP A 921 -17.59 -1.78 -47.55
C TRP A 921 -16.43 -2.78 -47.37
N TYR A 922 -15.63 -3.01 -48.42
CA TYR A 922 -14.42 -3.85 -48.30
C TYR A 922 -13.37 -3.25 -47.38
N PHE A 923 -13.19 -1.92 -47.40
CA PHE A 923 -12.30 -1.23 -46.48
C PHE A 923 -12.72 -1.43 -45.01
N TYR A 924 -14.01 -1.25 -44.70
CA TYR A 924 -14.54 -1.41 -43.35
C TYR A 924 -14.36 -2.84 -42.81
N LEU A 925 -14.60 -3.85 -43.65
CA LEU A 925 -14.37 -5.25 -43.28
C LEU A 925 -12.88 -5.56 -43.05
N SER A 926 -12.01 -4.94 -43.85
CA SER A 926 -10.56 -5.06 -43.69
C SER A 926 -10.12 -4.46 -42.34
N GLU A 927 -10.64 -3.31 -41.95
CA GLU A 927 -10.33 -2.69 -40.65
C GLU A 927 -10.78 -3.55 -39.46
N ILE A 928 -11.96 -4.19 -39.54
CA ILE A 928 -12.43 -5.11 -38.50
C ILE A 928 -11.51 -6.34 -38.40
N SER A 929 -11.17 -6.95 -39.54
CA SER A 929 -10.29 -8.11 -39.59
C SER A 929 -8.91 -7.79 -39.02
N LEU A 930 -8.34 -6.65 -39.40
CA LEU A 930 -7.07 -6.18 -38.89
C LEU A 930 -7.16 -5.90 -37.39
N TRP A 931 -8.17 -5.17 -36.91
CA TRP A 931 -8.33 -4.87 -35.47
C TRP A 931 -8.39 -6.14 -34.59
N ARG A 932 -9.06 -7.20 -35.05
CA ARG A 932 -9.09 -8.49 -34.35
C ARG A 932 -7.71 -9.16 -34.29
N LEU A 933 -7.00 -9.16 -35.41
CA LEU A 933 -5.62 -9.66 -35.46
C LEU A 933 -4.73 -8.88 -34.47
N GLU A 934 -4.99 -7.58 -34.29
CA GLU A 934 -4.16 -6.70 -33.45
C GLU A 934 -4.35 -7.05 -31.98
N THR A 935 -5.60 -7.30 -31.62
CA THR A 935 -6.01 -7.65 -30.27
C THR A 935 -5.39 -8.98 -29.84
N GLU A 936 -5.40 -9.99 -30.71
CA GLU A 936 -4.80 -11.29 -30.39
C GLU A 936 -3.26 -11.24 -30.38
N ILE A 937 -2.61 -10.52 -31.30
CA ILE A 937 -1.15 -10.31 -31.25
C ILE A 937 -0.76 -9.69 -29.90
N ARG A 938 -1.45 -8.62 -29.47
CA ARG A 938 -1.14 -7.95 -28.19
C ARG A 938 -1.29 -8.89 -27.00
N LYS A 939 -2.39 -9.64 -26.96
CA LYS A 939 -2.69 -10.62 -25.90
C LYS A 939 -1.63 -11.72 -25.82
N ASP A 940 -1.25 -12.31 -26.95
CA ASP A 940 -0.25 -13.37 -26.99
C ASP A 940 1.15 -12.85 -26.66
N MET A 941 1.54 -11.68 -27.18
CA MET A 941 2.82 -11.04 -26.85
C MET A 941 2.91 -10.73 -25.35
N THR A 942 1.83 -10.21 -24.73
CA THR A 942 1.77 -9.96 -23.29
C THR A 942 1.81 -11.26 -22.47
N ALA A 943 1.14 -12.33 -22.91
CA ALA A 943 1.16 -13.61 -22.19
C ALA A 943 2.58 -14.20 -22.10
N ARG A 944 3.38 -14.04 -23.15
CA ARG A 944 4.75 -14.55 -23.19
C ARG A 944 5.69 -13.83 -22.23
N LEU A 945 5.37 -12.61 -21.74
CA LEU A 945 6.12 -11.88 -20.69
C LEU A 945 6.27 -12.66 -19.36
N SER A 946 5.51 -13.72 -19.16
CA SER A 946 5.56 -14.57 -17.96
C SER A 946 6.50 -15.78 -18.09
N GLU A 947 7.00 -16.09 -19.29
CA GLU A 947 7.80 -17.29 -19.55
C GLU A 947 9.30 -17.10 -19.34
N PRO A 948 10.09 -18.16 -19.07
CA PRO A 948 11.55 -18.09 -19.04
C PRO A 948 12.14 -17.54 -20.35
N TYR A 949 13.25 -16.79 -20.26
CA TYR A 949 13.82 -16.04 -21.39
C TYR A 949 14.10 -16.87 -22.67
N ASN A 950 14.72 -18.04 -22.54
CA ASN A 950 15.00 -18.92 -23.70
C ASN A 950 13.72 -19.51 -24.32
N ASN A 951 12.68 -19.72 -23.52
CA ASN A 951 11.37 -20.17 -24.01
C ASN A 951 10.61 -19.02 -24.67
N THR A 952 10.81 -17.79 -24.17
CA THR A 952 10.22 -16.57 -24.72
C THR A 952 10.69 -16.33 -26.15
N LEU A 953 11.99 -16.35 -26.45
CA LEU A 953 12.48 -16.08 -27.82
C LEU A 953 12.03 -17.12 -28.85
N ASN A 954 12.00 -18.41 -28.49
CA ASN A 954 11.52 -19.47 -29.37
C ASN A 954 10.00 -19.39 -29.56
N GLY A 955 9.24 -19.22 -28.47
CA GLY A 955 7.79 -19.07 -28.53
C GLY A 955 7.33 -17.80 -29.25
N LEU A 956 8.11 -16.71 -29.15
CA LEU A 956 7.89 -15.50 -29.92
C LEU A 956 8.08 -15.75 -31.41
N ALA A 957 9.10 -16.52 -31.81
CA ALA A 957 9.36 -16.80 -33.23
C ALA A 957 8.21 -17.57 -33.89
N ASP A 958 7.69 -18.59 -33.21
CA ASP A 958 6.57 -19.41 -33.69
C ASP A 958 5.30 -18.55 -33.87
N ILE A 959 4.97 -17.73 -32.86
CA ILE A 959 3.80 -16.86 -32.88
C ILE A 959 3.95 -15.75 -33.94
N SER A 960 5.14 -15.18 -34.04
CA SER A 960 5.43 -14.14 -35.03
C SER A 960 5.27 -14.67 -36.45
N GLU A 961 5.68 -15.91 -36.71
CA GLU A 961 5.49 -16.55 -38.02
C GLU A 961 4.00 -16.78 -38.33
N ILE A 962 3.23 -17.27 -37.36
CA ILE A 962 1.77 -17.49 -37.52
C ILE A 962 1.07 -16.18 -37.84
N TYR A 963 1.29 -15.13 -37.04
CA TYR A 963 0.61 -13.85 -37.25
C TYR A 963 1.07 -13.14 -38.51
N GLN A 964 2.34 -13.31 -38.90
CA GLN A 964 2.80 -12.83 -40.19
C GLN A 964 2.05 -13.51 -41.35
N GLN A 965 1.94 -14.83 -41.33
CA GLN A 965 1.24 -15.57 -42.38
C GLN A 965 -0.23 -15.16 -42.47
N GLN A 966 -0.89 -14.94 -41.32
CA GLN A 966 -2.26 -14.45 -41.26
C GLN A 966 -2.41 -13.02 -41.82
N LEU A 967 -1.51 -12.10 -41.46
CA LEU A 967 -1.51 -10.74 -42.00
C LEU A 967 -1.34 -10.76 -43.51
N VAL A 968 -0.35 -11.50 -44.02
CA VAL A 968 -0.07 -11.62 -45.46
C VAL A 968 -1.27 -12.23 -46.18
N ALA A 969 -1.84 -13.33 -45.68
CA ALA A 969 -3.02 -13.95 -46.26
C ALA A 969 -4.24 -13.01 -46.26
N CYS A 970 -4.46 -12.26 -45.18
CA CYS A 970 -5.53 -11.27 -45.08
C CYS A 970 -5.37 -10.18 -46.14
N LEU A 971 -4.18 -9.58 -46.25
CA LEU A 971 -3.91 -8.51 -47.21
C LEU A 971 -3.95 -8.99 -48.67
N HIS A 972 -3.51 -10.22 -48.97
CA HIS A 972 -3.59 -10.79 -50.32
C HIS A 972 -5.00 -11.21 -50.72
N SER A 973 -5.90 -11.40 -49.75
CA SER A 973 -7.31 -11.70 -50.01
C SER A 973 -8.15 -10.47 -50.37
N LEU A 974 -7.56 -9.27 -50.25
CA LEU A 974 -8.24 -8.01 -50.55
C LEU A 974 -8.60 -7.91 -52.04
N PRO A 975 -9.84 -7.51 -52.38
CA PRO A 975 -10.21 -7.25 -53.77
C PRO A 975 -9.36 -6.16 -54.40
N SER A 976 -9.20 -6.20 -55.73
CA SER A 976 -8.38 -5.24 -56.48
C SER A 976 -8.77 -3.76 -56.32
N THR A 977 -9.96 -3.46 -55.81
CA THR A 977 -10.43 -2.10 -55.51
C THR A 977 -9.79 -1.50 -54.25
N VAL A 978 -9.42 -2.32 -53.27
CA VAL A 978 -8.76 -1.91 -52.00
C VAL A 978 -7.41 -2.61 -51.74
N SER A 979 -6.95 -3.46 -52.67
CA SER A 979 -5.66 -4.14 -52.60
C SER A 979 -4.48 -3.16 -52.55
N ILE A 980 -3.59 -3.36 -51.56
CA ILE A 980 -2.37 -2.56 -51.39
C ILE A 980 -1.20 -3.07 -52.23
N PHE A 981 -1.35 -4.22 -52.92
CA PHE A 981 -0.33 -4.84 -53.76
C PHE A 981 -0.50 -4.54 -55.26
N ASP A 982 -1.68 -4.08 -55.67
CA ASP A 982 -1.93 -3.69 -57.05
C ASP A 982 -1.37 -2.28 -57.32
N PRO A 983 -0.84 -2.00 -58.53
CA PRO A 983 -0.30 -0.69 -58.85
C PRO A 983 -1.36 0.40 -58.62
N PRO A 984 -0.97 1.53 -57.98
CA PRO A 984 -1.92 2.58 -57.63
C PRO A 984 -2.61 3.09 -58.90
N ARG A 985 -3.95 3.04 -58.92
CA ARG A 985 -4.75 3.65 -60.00
C ARG A 985 -4.74 5.18 -59.93
N GLN A 986 -4.35 5.72 -58.78
CA GLN A 986 -4.47 7.10 -58.33
C GLN A 986 -3.36 7.42 -57.31
N THR A 987 -2.99 8.68 -57.14
CA THR A 987 -1.94 9.08 -56.18
C THR A 987 -2.43 8.89 -54.72
N PRO A 988 -1.55 8.80 -53.71
CA PRO A 988 -1.96 8.62 -52.30
C PRO A 988 -2.96 9.67 -51.79
N GLU A 989 -2.98 10.87 -52.39
CA GLU A 989 -3.93 11.93 -52.09
C GLU A 989 -5.36 11.66 -52.62
N THR A 990 -5.49 10.71 -53.55
CA THR A 990 -6.76 10.35 -54.21
C THR A 990 -7.23 8.92 -53.90
N ASP A 991 -6.36 8.06 -53.34
CA ASP A 991 -6.69 6.71 -52.87
C ASP A 991 -6.42 6.51 -51.35
N VAL A 992 -7.15 7.30 -50.54
CA VAL A 992 -6.99 7.37 -49.07
C VAL A 992 -7.19 6.01 -48.38
N LEU A 993 -8.08 5.15 -48.91
CA LEU A 993 -8.38 3.85 -48.30
C LEU A 993 -7.19 2.89 -48.37
N ARG A 994 -6.50 2.83 -49.53
CA ARG A 994 -5.29 2.01 -49.67
C ARG A 994 -4.14 2.56 -48.83
N PHE A 995 -4.00 3.88 -48.76
CA PHE A 995 -3.01 4.53 -47.92
C PHE A 995 -3.20 4.16 -46.43
N ILE A 996 -4.44 4.20 -45.92
CA ILE A 996 -4.75 3.78 -44.55
C ILE A 996 -4.42 2.29 -44.33
N LEU A 997 -4.81 1.40 -45.26
CA LEU A 997 -4.51 -0.03 -45.15
C LEU A 997 -3.00 -0.33 -45.18
N GLN A 998 -2.22 0.40 -45.97
CA GLN A 998 -0.75 0.32 -45.96
C GLN A 998 -0.17 0.78 -44.60
N GLY A 999 -0.70 1.86 -44.03
CA GLY A 999 -0.34 2.34 -42.70
C GLY A 999 -0.72 1.35 -41.57
N ARG A 1000 -1.84 0.65 -41.70
CA ARG A 1000 -2.26 -0.39 -40.75
C ARG A 1000 -1.36 -1.62 -40.86
N SER A 1001 -1.06 -2.11 -42.06
CA SER A 1001 -0.13 -3.24 -42.29
C SER A 1001 1.21 -3.05 -41.59
N THR A 1002 1.80 -1.86 -41.72
CA THR A 1002 3.06 -1.52 -41.05
C THR A 1002 2.92 -1.47 -39.52
N CYS A 1003 1.74 -1.19 -38.95
CA CYS A 1003 1.52 -1.23 -37.48
C CYS A 1003 1.51 -2.68 -36.97
N PHE A 1004 0.97 -3.62 -37.74
CA PHE A 1004 1.02 -5.04 -37.39
C PHE A 1004 2.43 -5.60 -37.42
N ASN A 1005 3.16 -5.33 -38.51
CA ASN A 1005 4.53 -5.77 -38.62
C ASN A 1005 5.40 -5.19 -37.48
N GLU A 1006 5.14 -3.94 -37.06
CA GLU A 1006 5.80 -3.34 -35.91
C GLU A 1006 5.45 -4.06 -34.60
N LEU A 1007 4.18 -4.38 -34.35
CA LEU A 1007 3.76 -5.16 -33.17
C LEU A 1007 4.41 -6.55 -33.11
N ILE A 1008 4.53 -7.22 -34.25
CA ILE A 1008 5.10 -8.57 -34.35
C ILE A 1008 6.63 -8.54 -34.15
N THR A 1009 7.30 -7.52 -34.68
CA THR A 1009 8.77 -7.46 -34.69
C THR A 1009 9.38 -6.71 -33.50
N TRP A 1010 8.59 -5.93 -32.78
CA TRP A 1010 9.04 -5.10 -31.67
C TRP A 1010 9.86 -5.81 -30.59
N PRO A 1011 9.47 -7.00 -30.09
CA PRO A 1011 10.28 -7.75 -29.12
C PRO A 1011 11.74 -7.87 -29.53
N TYR A 1012 11.98 -8.18 -30.80
CA TYR A 1012 13.31 -8.42 -31.35
C TYR A 1012 14.09 -7.12 -31.48
N ILE A 1013 13.43 -6.03 -31.87
CA ILE A 1013 14.02 -4.69 -31.90
C ILE A 1013 14.42 -4.24 -30.49
N ALA A 1014 13.56 -4.44 -29.50
CA ALA A 1014 13.86 -4.13 -28.10
C ALA A 1014 15.07 -4.92 -27.60
N TYR A 1015 15.17 -6.22 -27.91
CA TYR A 1015 16.36 -7.02 -27.58
C TYR A 1015 17.62 -6.58 -28.34
N ALA A 1016 17.51 -6.20 -29.61
CA ALA A 1016 18.63 -5.76 -30.45
C ALA A 1016 19.21 -4.40 -30.03
N VAL A 1017 18.38 -3.51 -29.50
CA VAL A 1017 18.81 -2.19 -28.99
C VAL A 1017 19.45 -2.29 -27.61
N ASN A 1018 19.07 -3.29 -26.80
CA ASN A 1018 19.64 -3.55 -25.47
C ASN A 1018 20.86 -4.49 -25.50
N ASP A 1019 21.48 -4.71 -26.67
CA ASP A 1019 22.71 -5.52 -26.83
C ASP A 1019 22.58 -6.98 -26.32
N VAL A 1020 21.35 -7.52 -26.35
CA VAL A 1020 21.08 -8.88 -25.91
C VAL A 1020 21.52 -9.90 -26.99
N PRO A 1021 22.22 -11.00 -26.64
CA PRO A 1021 22.62 -12.01 -27.63
C PRO A 1021 21.41 -12.66 -28.30
N LEU A 1022 21.29 -12.48 -29.62
CA LEU A 1022 20.22 -13.06 -30.44
C LEU A 1022 20.74 -14.16 -31.36
N GLY A 1023 20.07 -15.31 -31.36
CA GLY A 1023 20.31 -16.39 -32.32
C GLY A 1023 19.85 -16.05 -33.73
N HIS A 1024 20.30 -16.80 -34.74
CA HIS A 1024 20.08 -16.51 -36.17
C HIS A 1024 18.61 -16.25 -36.55
N THR A 1025 17.67 -17.03 -36.00
CA THR A 1025 16.23 -16.83 -36.25
C THR A 1025 15.72 -15.48 -35.72
N ALA A 1026 16.12 -15.11 -34.50
CA ALA A 1026 15.74 -13.83 -33.90
C ALA A 1026 16.39 -12.64 -34.63
N GLN A 1027 17.63 -12.80 -35.13
CA GLN A 1027 18.27 -11.79 -35.99
C GLN A 1027 17.50 -11.56 -37.29
N GLY A 1028 16.93 -12.62 -37.90
CA GLY A 1028 16.04 -12.49 -39.05
C GLY A 1028 14.79 -11.64 -38.77
N TRP A 1029 14.21 -11.77 -37.57
CA TRP A 1029 13.09 -10.93 -37.12
C TRP A 1029 13.50 -9.48 -36.83
N VAL A 1030 14.73 -9.24 -36.35
CA VAL A 1030 15.30 -7.90 -36.24
C VAL A 1030 15.41 -7.25 -37.61
N SER A 1031 16.02 -7.92 -38.61
CA SER A 1031 16.11 -7.39 -39.98
C SER A 1031 14.74 -7.04 -40.55
N LYS A 1032 13.73 -7.88 -40.30
CA LYS A 1032 12.36 -7.63 -40.74
C LYS A 1032 11.69 -6.43 -40.04
N GLY A 1033 11.92 -6.26 -38.75
CA GLY A 1033 11.44 -5.09 -38.00
C GLY A 1033 12.09 -3.80 -38.50
N LEU A 1034 13.40 -3.83 -38.77
CA LEU A 1034 14.11 -2.68 -39.35
C LEU A 1034 13.59 -2.34 -40.75
N GLN A 1035 13.32 -3.34 -41.59
CA GLN A 1035 12.67 -3.14 -42.89
C GLN A 1035 11.28 -2.52 -42.75
N THR A 1036 10.50 -2.96 -41.75
CA THR A 1036 9.17 -2.38 -41.46
C THR A 1036 9.24 -0.91 -41.05
N HIS A 1037 10.24 -0.53 -40.25
CA HIS A 1037 10.47 0.86 -39.86
C HIS A 1037 10.94 1.71 -41.04
N LEU A 1038 11.73 1.16 -41.98
CA LEU A 1038 12.06 1.83 -43.24
C LEU A 1038 10.80 2.05 -44.10
N GLU A 1039 10.01 1.00 -44.32
CA GLU A 1039 8.75 1.08 -45.08
C GLU A 1039 7.78 2.11 -44.46
N ARG A 1040 7.73 2.23 -43.13
CA ARG A 1040 6.96 3.29 -42.45
C ARG A 1040 7.41 4.69 -42.87
N LEU A 1041 8.71 4.94 -42.95
CA LEU A 1041 9.24 6.23 -43.37
C LEU A 1041 8.88 6.52 -44.83
N GLU A 1042 9.02 5.52 -45.71
CA GLU A 1042 8.74 5.62 -47.15
C GLU A 1042 7.24 5.81 -47.45
N VAL A 1043 6.37 5.04 -46.80
CA VAL A 1043 4.90 5.16 -46.95
C VAL A 1043 4.43 6.54 -46.48
N ASN A 1044 4.95 7.00 -45.34
CA ASN A 1044 4.56 8.31 -44.82
C ASN A 1044 5.11 9.46 -45.68
N GLN A 1045 6.20 9.24 -46.45
CA GLN A 1045 6.83 10.25 -47.29
C GLN A 1045 5.89 10.87 -48.32
N ALA A 1046 4.96 10.08 -48.87
CA ALA A 1046 3.98 10.59 -49.82
C ALA A 1046 3.00 11.61 -49.21
N GLY A 1047 2.74 11.54 -47.90
CA GLY A 1047 1.84 12.46 -47.20
C GLY A 1047 2.53 13.66 -46.53
N PHE A 1048 3.85 13.80 -46.66
CA PHE A 1048 4.66 14.75 -45.89
C PHE A 1048 4.25 16.22 -46.01
N TYR A 1049 3.66 16.63 -47.13
CA TYR A 1049 3.35 18.05 -47.37
C TYR A 1049 1.85 18.35 -47.38
N HIS A 1050 1.03 17.38 -46.97
CA HIS A 1050 -0.42 17.49 -46.98
C HIS A 1050 -0.97 17.60 -45.56
N ARG A 1051 -1.69 18.69 -45.27
CA ARG A 1051 -2.35 18.90 -43.98
C ARG A 1051 -3.68 18.15 -43.95
N HIS A 1052 -3.72 17.00 -43.28
CA HIS A 1052 -4.94 16.22 -43.01
C HIS A 1052 -4.97 15.72 -41.57
N HIS A 1053 -6.10 15.15 -41.11
CA HIS A 1053 -6.29 14.72 -39.72
C HIS A 1053 -5.26 13.69 -39.21
N GLY A 1054 -4.51 13.03 -40.10
CA GLY A 1054 -3.47 12.04 -39.77
C GLY A 1054 -2.04 12.59 -39.76
N THR A 1055 -1.80 13.85 -40.18
CA THR A 1055 -0.45 14.40 -40.38
C THR A 1055 0.41 14.34 -39.10
N TRP A 1056 -0.16 14.66 -37.93
CA TRP A 1056 0.59 14.61 -36.67
C TRP A 1056 0.93 13.20 -36.21
N LEU A 1057 0.02 12.24 -36.44
CA LEU A 1057 0.26 10.83 -36.17
C LEU A 1057 1.36 10.28 -37.09
N MET A 1058 1.36 10.67 -38.38
CA MET A 1058 2.41 10.33 -39.33
C MET A 1058 3.76 10.90 -38.91
N ILE A 1059 3.81 12.18 -38.54
CA ILE A 1059 5.03 12.83 -38.05
C ILE A 1059 5.59 12.10 -36.82
N ARG A 1060 4.74 11.74 -35.84
CA ARG A 1060 5.16 11.05 -34.62
C ARG A 1060 5.65 9.63 -34.90
N THR A 1061 4.96 8.88 -35.76
CA THR A 1061 5.34 7.50 -36.10
C THR A 1061 6.58 7.43 -36.99
N SER A 1062 6.77 8.40 -37.90
CA SER A 1062 8.00 8.56 -38.68
C SER A 1062 9.18 8.96 -37.81
N ALA A 1063 9.01 9.94 -36.92
CA ALA A 1063 10.08 10.31 -35.99
C ALA A 1063 10.48 9.15 -35.07
N ARG A 1064 9.51 8.35 -34.60
CA ARG A 1064 9.78 7.16 -33.78
C ARG A 1064 10.59 6.13 -34.57
N SER A 1065 10.15 5.81 -35.78
CA SER A 1065 10.82 4.82 -36.63
C SER A 1065 12.24 5.27 -37.02
N ALA A 1066 12.44 6.57 -37.26
CA ALA A 1066 13.77 7.14 -37.47
C ALA A 1066 14.68 6.98 -36.25
N CYS A 1067 14.18 7.24 -35.04
CA CYS A 1067 14.94 7.02 -33.80
C CYS A 1067 15.32 5.55 -33.59
N ILE A 1068 14.43 4.62 -33.92
CA ILE A 1068 14.68 3.17 -33.80
C ILE A 1068 15.78 2.71 -34.77
N LEU A 1069 15.72 3.13 -36.04
CA LEU A 1069 16.77 2.82 -37.03
C LEU A 1069 18.13 3.37 -36.58
N LEU A 1070 18.16 4.60 -36.05
CA LEU A 1070 19.37 5.22 -35.51
C LEU A 1070 19.88 4.53 -34.23
N ALA A 1071 19.00 4.03 -33.38
CA ALA A 1071 19.38 3.27 -32.20
C ALA A 1071 20.08 1.95 -32.58
N VAL A 1072 19.55 1.21 -33.55
CA VAL A 1072 20.18 -0.04 -34.01
C VAL A 1072 21.46 0.23 -34.82
N ALA A 1073 21.56 1.35 -35.54
CA ALA A 1073 22.82 1.78 -36.16
C ALA A 1073 23.97 1.94 -35.16
N ARG A 1074 23.63 2.18 -33.90
CA ARG A 1074 24.56 2.37 -32.79
C ARG A 1074 24.74 1.14 -31.91
N SER A 1075 23.97 0.07 -32.13
CA SER A 1075 24.11 -1.19 -31.39
C SER A 1075 25.05 -2.15 -32.10
N ARG A 1076 25.34 -3.31 -31.47
CA ARG A 1076 26.14 -4.37 -32.09
C ARG A 1076 25.46 -5.01 -33.32
N MET A 1077 24.20 -4.68 -33.57
CA MET A 1077 23.36 -5.25 -34.63
C MET A 1077 23.25 -4.35 -35.87
N ARG A 1078 24.08 -3.31 -35.99
CA ARG A 1078 24.08 -2.33 -37.10
C ARG A 1078 24.16 -2.97 -38.51
N ASP A 1079 24.80 -4.13 -38.63
CA ASP A 1079 24.96 -4.83 -39.91
C ASP A 1079 23.64 -5.40 -40.46
N LEU A 1080 22.56 -5.38 -39.65
CA LEU A 1080 21.22 -5.81 -40.04
C LEU A 1080 20.35 -4.68 -40.63
N LEU A 1081 20.85 -3.44 -40.68
CA LEU A 1081 20.10 -2.31 -41.22
C LEU A 1081 19.85 -2.45 -42.73
N PRO A 1082 18.63 -2.17 -43.21
CA PRO A 1082 18.28 -2.29 -44.63
C PRO A 1082 18.94 -1.18 -45.45
N GLY A 1083 19.29 -1.45 -46.71
CA GLY A 1083 19.80 -0.41 -47.62
C GLY A 1083 18.79 0.72 -47.80
N GLY A 1084 19.25 1.97 -47.89
CA GLY A 1084 18.37 3.15 -48.04
C GLY A 1084 17.86 3.75 -46.72
N TRP A 1085 18.17 3.14 -45.56
CA TRP A 1085 17.67 3.60 -44.26
C TRP A 1085 18.09 5.03 -43.90
N LYS A 1086 19.32 5.42 -44.27
CA LYS A 1086 19.88 6.75 -43.95
C LYS A 1086 19.18 7.83 -44.77
N GLU A 1087 18.95 7.58 -46.05
CA GLU A 1087 18.21 8.46 -46.96
C GLU A 1087 16.75 8.68 -46.49
N ALA A 1088 16.10 7.63 -45.98
CA ALA A 1088 14.74 7.71 -45.44
C ALA A 1088 14.66 8.50 -44.11
N VAL A 1089 15.65 8.35 -43.23
CA VAL A 1089 15.77 9.17 -42.00
C VAL A 1089 16.00 10.64 -42.36
N GLU A 1090 16.86 10.93 -43.34
CA GLU A 1090 17.09 12.30 -43.83
C GLU A 1090 15.83 12.90 -44.48
N ALA A 1091 15.03 12.11 -45.18
CA ALA A 1091 13.72 12.54 -45.69
C ALA A 1091 12.75 12.89 -44.54
N THR A 1092 12.77 12.13 -43.44
CA THR A 1092 11.97 12.43 -42.24
C THR A 1092 12.40 13.73 -41.57
N VAL A 1093 13.72 14.01 -41.51
CA VAL A 1093 14.23 15.31 -41.04
C VAL A 1093 13.68 16.46 -41.88
N LYS A 1094 13.69 16.33 -43.22
CA LYS A 1094 13.14 17.36 -44.13
C LYS A 1094 11.64 17.59 -43.92
N MET A 1095 10.88 16.54 -43.60
CA MET A 1095 9.47 16.67 -43.21
C MET A 1095 9.33 17.44 -41.90
N LEU A 1096 10.10 17.10 -40.87
CA LEU A 1096 10.06 17.82 -39.58
C LEU A 1096 10.41 19.30 -39.76
N ASP A 1097 11.40 19.62 -40.59
CA ASP A 1097 11.75 21.00 -40.93
C ASP A 1097 10.62 21.75 -41.65
N PHE A 1098 9.85 21.07 -42.48
CA PHE A 1098 8.71 21.66 -43.17
C PHE A 1098 7.60 22.04 -42.17
N TRP A 1099 7.30 21.16 -41.22
CA TRP A 1099 6.24 21.37 -40.23
C TRP A 1099 6.68 22.14 -38.97
N GLN A 1100 7.96 22.45 -38.80
CA GLN A 1100 8.47 23.05 -37.57
C GLN A 1100 7.88 24.43 -37.24
N ALA A 1101 7.37 25.15 -38.25
CA ALA A 1101 6.68 26.42 -38.05
C ALA A 1101 5.27 26.25 -37.45
N ASP A 1102 4.68 25.06 -37.57
CA ASP A 1102 3.32 24.76 -37.15
C ASP A 1102 3.23 24.11 -35.76
N VAL A 1103 4.32 23.50 -35.28
CA VAL A 1103 4.37 22.85 -33.96
C VAL A 1103 5.71 23.13 -33.26
N GLU A 1104 5.58 23.70 -32.07
CA GLU A 1104 6.70 23.91 -31.15
C GLU A 1104 7.29 22.56 -30.70
N GLY A 1105 8.61 22.39 -30.87
CA GLY A 1105 9.34 21.15 -30.54
C GLY A 1105 9.78 20.30 -31.73
N LEU A 1106 9.19 20.45 -32.93
CA LEU A 1106 9.65 19.69 -34.12
C LEU A 1106 11.04 20.14 -34.59
N ALA A 1107 11.40 21.41 -34.40
CA ALA A 1107 12.76 21.91 -34.69
C ALA A 1107 13.82 21.22 -33.82
N VAL A 1108 13.52 20.98 -32.54
CA VAL A 1108 14.39 20.26 -31.61
C VAL A 1108 14.56 18.81 -32.05
N LEU A 1109 13.45 18.15 -32.40
CA LEU A 1109 13.45 16.78 -32.87
C LEU A 1109 14.20 16.61 -34.21
N ALA A 1110 14.03 17.53 -35.15
CA ALA A 1110 14.79 17.57 -36.41
C ALA A 1110 16.29 17.78 -36.16
N GLY A 1111 16.65 18.65 -35.21
CA GLY A 1111 18.02 18.86 -34.76
C GLY A 1111 18.64 17.60 -34.15
N LEU A 1112 17.91 16.92 -33.27
CA LEU A 1112 18.34 15.66 -32.66
C LEU A 1112 18.56 14.57 -33.70
N LEU A 1113 17.61 14.35 -34.62
CA LEU A 1113 17.76 13.34 -35.67
C LEU A 1113 18.96 13.63 -36.58
N ARG A 1114 19.19 14.89 -36.99
CA ARG A 1114 20.41 15.27 -37.75
C ARG A 1114 21.68 14.98 -36.98
N HIS A 1115 21.68 15.29 -35.68
CA HIS A 1115 22.80 15.02 -34.83
C HIS A 1115 23.07 13.51 -34.78
N LEU A 1116 22.07 12.70 -34.45
CA LEU A 1116 22.18 11.24 -34.41
C LEU A 1116 22.69 10.64 -35.74
N VAL A 1117 22.16 11.09 -36.88
CA VAL A 1117 22.58 10.66 -38.23
C VAL A 1117 24.06 10.95 -38.51
N SER A 1118 24.60 12.04 -37.96
CA SER A 1118 26.01 12.41 -38.15
C SER A 1118 27.00 11.53 -37.37
N TYR A 1119 26.53 10.81 -36.35
CA TYR A 1119 27.31 9.88 -35.51
C TYR A 1119 27.10 8.41 -35.88
N THR A 1120 26.38 8.14 -36.97
CA THR A 1120 26.12 6.81 -37.55
C THR A 1120 26.61 6.76 -38.99
#